data_AF-A0AB33WZU0-F1
#
_entry.id   AF-A0AB33WZU0-F1
#
_cell.length_a   1.000
_cell.length_b   1.000
_cell.length_c   1.000
_cell.angle_alpha   90.00
_cell.angle_beta   90.00
_cell.angle_gamma   90.00
#
_symmetry.space_group_name_H-M   'P 1'
#
loop_
_entity.id
_entity.type
_entity.pdbx_description
1 polymer ?
#
loop_
_entity_poly.entity_id
_entity_poly.type
_entity_poly.pdbx_seq_one_letter_code
_entity_poly.pdbx_strand_id
1 'polypeptide(L)'
;MPSIDALADRLSTYLGTDQVNLVRRAYFYAEQAHDGQRRRSGEAYVTHPLAVANILADMHMDHQSLMAAMLHDVIEDTGIAKEALQAQFGETVAELVDGVSKLTQMNFETKAEAQAENFQKMAMAMARDIRVILVKLADRLHNMRTLEVLSGEKRRRIAKETLEIYAPIANRLGMHSIRIEFEDLGFKAMHPMRSARIYQAVKRARGNRKEIVNKIEESLSHCLAIDGIQGEVSGRQKHLYGIYKKMRGKRRAFNEIMDVYAFRIIVDKVDTCYRVLGAVHNLYKPLPGRFKDYIAIPKANGYQSLHTTLFGMHGVPIEIQIRTREMEEMANNGIAAHWLYKSSGDEQPKGTHARARQWVKGVLEMQQRAGNSLEFIESVKIDLFPDEVYVFTPKGRIMELPKGSTAVDFAYAVHTDVGNSCIACRINRRLAPLSEPLQSGSTVEIVSAPGARPNPAWLNFVVTGKARTHIRHALKLQRRSESISLGERLLNKVLNGFDSALEKIPAERVQAMLTEYRLELIEDLLEDIGLGNRMAYVVARRLLGEGEQLPSPEGPLAIRGTEGLVLSYAKCCTPIPGDPIVGHLSAGKGMVVHLDNCRNISEIRHNPEKCIQLSWAKDVTGEFNVELRVELEHQRGLIALLASSVNAADGNIEKISMDERDGRISVVQLVVSVHDRVHLARVIKKLRALTGVIRITRMRA
;
A
#
# COMPACT_ATOMS: atom_id res chain seq x y z
N MET A 1 3.25 -6.05 44.35
CA MET A 1 2.36 -6.25 43.18
C MET A 1 1.32 -5.15 43.21
N PRO A 2 0.87 -4.62 42.05
CA PRO A 2 -0.23 -3.67 42.05
C PRO A 2 -1.45 -4.35 42.69
N SER A 3 -2.06 -3.72 43.69
CA SER A 3 -3.33 -4.17 44.29
C SER A 3 -4.49 -3.44 43.61
N ILE A 4 -5.68 -4.04 43.68
CA ILE A 4 -6.90 -3.38 43.20
C ILE A 4 -7.18 -2.09 43.98
N ASP A 5 -6.80 -2.02 45.25
CA ASP A 5 -6.95 -0.81 46.06
C ASP A 5 -6.04 0.32 45.61
N ALA A 6 -4.77 0.04 45.32
CA ALA A 6 -3.86 1.04 44.78
C ALA A 6 -4.33 1.57 43.41
N LEU A 7 -4.93 0.71 42.58
CA LEU A 7 -5.56 1.14 41.34
C LEU A 7 -6.79 2.00 41.63
N ALA A 8 -7.66 1.61 42.54
CA ALA A 8 -8.87 2.36 42.88
C ALA A 8 -8.58 3.76 43.45
N ASP A 9 -7.58 3.89 44.32
CA ASP A 9 -7.13 5.18 44.85
C ASP A 9 -6.67 6.11 43.72
N ARG A 10 -5.93 5.54 42.77
CA ARG A 10 -5.48 6.26 41.60
C ARG A 10 -6.64 6.65 40.68
N LEU A 11 -7.58 5.75 40.41
CA LEU A 11 -8.75 6.03 39.57
C LEU A 11 -9.65 7.13 40.17
N SER A 12 -9.69 7.23 41.50
CA SER A 12 -10.44 8.26 42.23
C SER A 12 -9.93 9.69 41.98
N THR A 13 -8.73 9.85 41.39
CA THR A 13 -8.20 11.16 41.00
C THR A 13 -8.91 11.78 39.79
N TYR A 14 -9.57 10.97 38.95
CA TYR A 14 -10.20 11.44 37.72
C TYR A 14 -11.55 10.79 37.38
N LEU A 15 -11.99 9.76 38.10
CA LEU A 15 -13.31 9.11 37.95
C LEU A 15 -14.18 9.29 39.19
N GLY A 16 -15.50 9.22 38.99
CA GLY A 16 -16.46 9.23 40.10
C GLY A 16 -16.42 7.92 40.91
N THR A 17 -16.81 7.98 42.18
CA THR A 17 -16.80 6.82 43.10
C THR A 17 -17.60 5.63 42.56
N ASP A 18 -18.74 5.87 41.93
CA ASP A 18 -19.59 4.80 41.37
C ASP A 18 -18.88 4.09 40.20
N GLN A 19 -18.17 4.84 39.37
CA GLN A 19 -17.39 4.31 38.25
C GLN A 19 -16.21 3.47 38.75
N VAL A 20 -15.52 3.92 39.80
CA VAL A 20 -14.45 3.14 40.44
C VAL A 20 -14.99 1.83 41.01
N ASN A 21 -16.18 1.85 41.63
CA ASN A 21 -16.82 0.64 42.15
C ASN A 21 -17.21 -0.35 41.04
N LEU A 22 -17.64 0.13 39.86
CA LEU A 22 -17.89 -0.73 38.70
C LEU A 22 -16.60 -1.42 38.21
N VAL A 23 -15.46 -0.72 38.20
CA VAL A 23 -14.17 -1.31 37.84
C VAL A 23 -13.74 -2.38 38.87
N ARG A 24 -13.94 -2.11 40.17
CA ARG A 24 -13.71 -3.11 41.23
C ARG A 24 -14.58 -4.35 41.05
N ARG A 25 -15.87 -4.19 40.72
CA ARG A 25 -16.77 -5.31 40.44
C ARG A 25 -16.29 -6.15 39.25
N ALA A 26 -15.82 -5.51 38.17
CA ALA A 26 -15.25 -6.22 37.03
C ALA A 26 -13.98 -7.00 37.40
N TYR A 27 -13.12 -6.45 38.28
CA TYR A 27 -11.95 -7.15 38.81
C TYR A 27 -12.33 -8.43 39.57
N PHE A 28 -13.26 -8.36 40.52
CA PHE A 28 -13.68 -9.54 41.28
C PHE A 28 -14.36 -10.59 40.40
N TYR A 29 -15.10 -10.17 39.38
CA TYR A 29 -15.68 -11.10 38.41
C TYR A 29 -14.59 -11.81 37.59
N ALA A 30 -13.58 -11.09 37.12
CA ALA A 30 -12.44 -11.68 36.42
C ALA A 30 -11.65 -12.63 37.35
N GLU A 31 -11.45 -12.27 38.61
CA GLU A 31 -10.81 -13.13 39.61
C GLU A 31 -11.57 -14.44 39.81
N GLN A 32 -12.89 -14.38 39.98
CA GLN A 32 -13.74 -15.57 40.08
C GLN A 32 -13.73 -16.41 38.81
N ALA A 33 -13.81 -15.78 37.63
CA ALA A 33 -13.84 -16.49 36.35
C ALA A 33 -12.54 -17.26 36.10
N HIS A 34 -11.40 -16.71 36.52
CA HIS A 34 -10.08 -17.32 36.38
C HIS A 34 -9.60 -18.04 37.65
N ASP A 35 -10.50 -18.39 38.57
CA ASP A 35 -10.12 -19.08 39.80
C ASP A 35 -9.46 -20.44 39.47
N GLY A 36 -8.38 -20.75 40.20
CA GLY A 36 -7.52 -21.91 39.93
C GLY A 36 -6.62 -21.80 38.69
N GLN A 37 -6.77 -20.77 37.82
CA GLN A 37 -5.92 -20.59 36.64
C GLN A 37 -4.63 -19.84 36.99
N ARG A 38 -3.49 -20.34 36.49
CA ARG A 38 -2.16 -19.70 36.66
C ARG A 38 -1.52 -19.37 35.32
N ARG A 39 -0.78 -18.25 35.28
CA ARG A 39 0.07 -17.92 34.12
C ARG A 39 1.28 -18.86 34.06
N ARG A 40 1.94 -18.92 32.89
CA ARG A 40 3.20 -19.67 32.72
C ARG A 40 4.35 -19.18 33.62
N SER A 41 4.26 -17.97 34.16
CA SER A 41 5.18 -17.42 35.16
C SER A 41 4.94 -17.97 36.58
N GLY A 42 3.82 -18.65 36.83
CA GLY A 42 3.41 -19.15 38.15
C GLY A 42 2.50 -18.21 38.95
N GLU A 43 2.35 -16.96 38.51
CA GLU A 43 1.45 -15.97 39.11
C GLU A 43 -0.04 -16.27 38.84
N ALA A 44 -0.91 -15.76 39.70
CA ALA A 44 -2.36 -15.82 39.51
C ALA A 44 -2.77 -15.12 38.20
N TYR A 45 -3.75 -15.65 37.47
CA TYR A 45 -4.11 -15.13 36.15
C TYR A 45 -4.53 -13.65 36.18
N VAL A 46 -5.24 -13.24 37.25
CA VAL A 46 -5.77 -11.89 37.46
C VAL A 46 -4.70 -10.79 37.50
N THR A 47 -3.42 -11.12 37.72
CA THR A 47 -2.34 -10.12 37.70
C THR A 47 -2.19 -9.45 36.35
N HIS A 48 -2.48 -10.17 35.26
CA HIS A 48 -2.40 -9.65 33.91
C HIS A 48 -3.49 -8.63 33.58
N PRO A 49 -4.80 -8.94 33.71
CA PRO A 49 -5.85 -7.96 33.51
C PRO A 49 -5.67 -6.69 34.36
N LEU A 50 -5.24 -6.86 35.63
CA LEU A 50 -4.95 -5.73 36.51
C LEU A 50 -3.79 -4.86 35.99
N ALA A 51 -2.73 -5.46 35.46
CA ALA A 51 -1.63 -4.72 34.86
C ALA A 51 -2.03 -4.01 33.55
N VAL A 52 -2.91 -4.61 32.75
CA VAL A 52 -3.47 -3.99 31.54
C VAL A 52 -4.33 -2.77 31.91
N ALA A 53 -5.18 -2.91 32.94
CA ALA A 53 -5.98 -1.80 33.44
C ALA A 53 -5.12 -0.65 33.99
N ASN A 54 -3.99 -0.95 34.64
CA ASN A 54 -3.03 0.08 35.07
C ASN A 54 -2.43 0.87 33.90
N ILE A 55 -2.09 0.19 32.79
CA ILE A 55 -1.59 0.84 31.57
C ILE A 55 -2.67 1.77 30.99
N LEU A 56 -3.94 1.35 30.98
CA LEU A 56 -5.04 2.20 30.54
C LEU A 56 -5.32 3.36 31.51
N ALA A 57 -5.09 3.17 32.80
CA ALA A 57 -5.19 4.24 33.80
C ALA A 57 -4.07 5.28 33.66
N ASP A 58 -2.86 4.92 33.19
CA ASP A 58 -1.81 5.88 32.79
C ASP A 58 -2.29 6.84 31.70
N MET A 59 -3.17 6.35 30.83
CA MET A 59 -3.75 7.12 29.74
C MET A 59 -5.06 7.81 30.13
N HIS A 60 -5.47 7.73 31.41
CA HIS A 60 -6.73 8.28 31.91
C HIS A 60 -7.96 7.86 31.08
N MET A 61 -8.07 6.57 30.80
CA MET A 61 -9.19 6.01 30.04
C MET A 61 -10.49 5.93 30.87
N ASP A 62 -11.63 5.87 30.18
CA ASP A 62 -12.94 5.76 30.81
C ASP A 62 -13.15 4.41 31.52
N HIS A 63 -14.07 4.39 32.49
CA HIS A 63 -14.36 3.21 33.30
C HIS A 63 -14.78 1.98 32.47
N GLN A 64 -15.47 2.14 31.34
CA GLN A 64 -15.85 1.02 30.48
C GLN A 64 -14.62 0.37 29.82
N SER A 65 -13.64 1.16 29.37
CA SER A 65 -12.36 0.65 28.86
C SER A 65 -11.58 -0.11 29.95
N LEU A 66 -11.58 0.41 31.18
CA LEU A 66 -10.93 -0.24 32.33
C LEU A 66 -11.62 -1.56 32.68
N MET A 67 -12.96 -1.61 32.68
CA MET A 67 -13.72 -2.84 32.87
C MET A 67 -13.46 -3.85 31.75
N ALA A 68 -13.43 -3.40 30.49
CA ALA A 68 -13.09 -4.26 29.36
C ALA A 68 -11.69 -4.86 29.48
N ALA A 69 -10.70 -4.08 29.97
CA ALA A 69 -9.36 -4.60 30.25
C ALA A 69 -9.33 -5.65 31.37
N MET A 70 -10.15 -5.51 32.42
CA MET A 70 -10.28 -6.54 33.45
C MET A 70 -10.88 -7.84 32.90
N LEU A 71 -11.79 -7.72 31.93
CA LEU A 71 -12.59 -8.84 31.40
C LEU A 71 -12.10 -9.42 30.06
N HIS A 72 -11.03 -8.86 29.47
CA HIS A 72 -10.69 -9.13 28.06
C HIS A 72 -10.39 -10.60 27.72
N ASP A 73 -9.85 -11.35 28.68
CA ASP A 73 -9.50 -12.77 28.53
C ASP A 73 -10.60 -13.71 29.06
N VAL A 74 -11.68 -13.18 29.64
CA VAL A 74 -12.75 -13.99 30.26
C VAL A 74 -13.49 -14.82 29.21
N ILE A 75 -13.88 -14.20 28.08
CA ILE A 75 -14.57 -14.91 26.98
C ILE A 75 -13.64 -15.97 26.37
N GLU A 76 -12.34 -15.68 26.25
CA GLU A 76 -11.38 -16.57 25.60
C GLU A 76 -11.05 -17.82 26.45
N ASP A 77 -10.85 -17.64 27.76
CA ASP A 77 -10.19 -18.67 28.59
C ASP A 77 -11.12 -19.39 29.60
N THR A 78 -12.31 -18.84 29.90
CA THR A 78 -13.17 -19.36 30.99
C THR A 78 -14.49 -19.97 30.50
N GLY A 79 -14.79 -19.88 29.21
CA GLY A 79 -16.02 -20.41 28.61
C GLY A 79 -17.29 -19.58 28.88
N ILE A 80 -17.16 -18.42 29.53
CA ILE A 80 -18.26 -17.49 29.78
C ILE A 80 -18.67 -16.81 28.47
N ALA A 81 -19.96 -16.91 28.13
CA ALA A 81 -20.52 -16.35 26.90
C ALA A 81 -20.68 -14.81 26.97
N LYS A 82 -20.73 -14.17 25.80
CA LYS A 82 -20.86 -12.71 25.67
C LYS A 82 -22.14 -12.18 26.33
N GLU A 83 -23.22 -12.94 26.26
CA GLU A 83 -24.55 -12.61 26.81
C GLU A 83 -24.50 -12.45 28.33
N ALA A 84 -23.67 -13.25 29.01
CA ALA A 84 -23.48 -13.16 30.46
C ALA A 84 -22.79 -11.84 30.86
N LEU A 85 -21.78 -11.42 30.09
CA LEU A 85 -21.12 -10.13 30.31
C LEU A 85 -22.05 -8.96 30.02
N GLN A 86 -22.88 -9.08 28.97
CA GLN A 86 -23.88 -8.05 28.63
C GLN A 86 -24.89 -7.86 29.76
N ALA A 87 -25.37 -8.94 30.37
CA ALA A 87 -26.31 -8.87 31.49
C ALA A 87 -25.70 -8.23 32.75
N GLN A 88 -24.41 -8.46 33.02
CA GLN A 88 -23.74 -7.99 34.24
C GLN A 88 -23.16 -6.58 34.12
N PHE A 89 -22.62 -6.22 32.95
CA PHE A 89 -21.80 -5.02 32.74
C PHE A 89 -22.28 -4.12 31.59
N GLY A 90 -23.34 -4.53 30.88
CA GLY A 90 -23.93 -3.77 29.78
C GLY A 90 -23.37 -4.12 28.41
N GLU A 91 -24.10 -3.73 27.37
CA GLU A 91 -23.79 -4.02 25.96
C GLU A 91 -22.43 -3.45 25.54
N THR A 92 -22.14 -2.21 25.89
CA THR A 92 -20.88 -1.55 25.49
C THR A 92 -19.64 -2.30 25.98
N VAL A 93 -19.63 -2.79 27.23
CA VAL A 93 -18.48 -3.53 27.77
C VAL A 93 -18.38 -4.90 27.10
N ALA A 94 -19.50 -5.59 26.88
CA ALA A 94 -19.51 -6.88 26.20
C ALA A 94 -19.01 -6.79 24.74
N GLU A 95 -19.37 -5.74 24.01
CA GLU A 95 -18.86 -5.47 22.67
C GLU A 95 -17.36 -5.17 22.66
N LEU A 96 -16.87 -4.39 23.64
CA LEU A 96 -15.43 -4.11 23.77
C LEU A 96 -14.63 -5.39 24.03
N VAL A 97 -15.09 -6.22 24.96
CA VAL A 97 -14.43 -7.48 25.30
C VAL A 97 -14.40 -8.42 24.08
N ASP A 98 -15.54 -8.64 23.42
CA ASP A 98 -15.63 -9.47 22.21
C ASP A 98 -14.74 -8.96 21.07
N GLY A 99 -14.65 -7.64 20.90
CA GLY A 99 -13.77 -7.02 19.91
C GLY A 99 -12.27 -7.26 20.16
N VAL A 100 -11.87 -7.41 21.42
CA VAL A 100 -10.48 -7.70 21.83
C VAL A 100 -10.17 -9.20 21.78
N SER A 101 -11.20 -10.04 21.87
CA SER A 101 -11.10 -11.50 21.88
C SER A 101 -10.77 -12.09 20.50
N LYS A 102 -9.84 -13.05 20.47
CA LYS A 102 -9.40 -13.80 19.29
C LYS A 102 -10.51 -14.69 18.71
N LEU A 103 -10.50 -14.90 17.40
CA LEU A 103 -11.26 -15.96 16.73
C LEU A 103 -10.58 -17.29 17.02
N THR A 104 -11.01 -17.99 18.08
CA THR A 104 -10.45 -19.28 18.49
C THR A 104 -11.15 -20.49 17.86
N GLN A 105 -12.34 -20.31 17.25
CA GLN A 105 -13.23 -21.42 16.88
C GLN A 105 -13.19 -21.87 15.39
N MET A 106 -12.27 -21.37 14.56
CA MET A 106 -12.18 -21.75 13.14
C MET A 106 -10.89 -22.53 12.81
N ASN A 107 -11.02 -23.60 12.03
CA ASN A 107 -9.89 -24.38 11.52
C ASN A 107 -9.25 -23.64 10.34
N PHE A 108 -8.10 -23.02 10.56
CA PHE A 108 -7.34 -22.35 9.51
C PHE A 108 -6.27 -23.27 8.92
N GLU A 109 -6.12 -23.28 7.58
CA GLU A 109 -5.12 -24.08 6.88
C GLU A 109 -3.70 -23.60 7.20
N THR A 110 -3.50 -22.27 7.31
CA THR A 110 -2.23 -21.68 7.69
C THR A 110 -2.33 -20.73 8.87
N LYS A 111 -1.22 -20.63 9.63
CA LYS A 111 -1.09 -19.65 10.72
C LYS A 111 -1.08 -18.19 10.23
N ALA A 112 -0.73 -17.97 8.96
CA ALA A 112 -0.76 -16.64 8.35
C ALA A 112 -2.18 -16.19 8.06
N GLU A 113 -3.04 -17.08 7.56
CA GLU A 113 -4.47 -16.82 7.40
C GLU A 113 -5.16 -16.61 8.74
N ALA A 114 -4.87 -17.44 9.74
CA ALA A 114 -5.39 -17.22 11.10
C ALA A 114 -5.03 -15.84 11.66
N GLN A 115 -3.82 -15.34 11.36
CA GLN A 115 -3.40 -14.00 11.75
C GLN A 115 -4.14 -12.91 10.95
N ALA A 116 -4.39 -13.15 9.66
CA ALA A 116 -5.17 -12.26 8.79
C ALA A 116 -6.61 -12.10 9.26
N GLU A 117 -7.29 -13.20 9.55
CA GLU A 117 -8.67 -13.20 10.03
C GLU A 117 -8.82 -12.56 11.41
N ASN A 118 -7.89 -12.86 12.33
CA ASN A 118 -7.86 -12.18 13.64
C ASN A 118 -7.64 -10.67 13.50
N PHE A 119 -6.76 -10.24 12.59
CA PHE A 119 -6.54 -8.83 12.33
C PHE A 119 -7.77 -8.18 11.67
N GLN A 120 -8.45 -8.89 10.78
CA GLN A 120 -9.69 -8.43 10.14
C GLN A 120 -10.82 -8.25 11.15
N LYS A 121 -11.07 -9.21 12.04
CA LYS A 121 -12.05 -9.06 13.15
C LYS A 121 -11.70 -7.84 13.99
N MET A 122 -10.44 -7.72 14.39
CA MET A 122 -9.97 -6.57 15.17
C MET A 122 -10.22 -5.25 14.43
N ALA A 123 -9.89 -5.15 13.14
CA ALA A 123 -10.12 -3.96 12.33
C ALA A 123 -11.62 -3.59 12.23
N MET A 124 -12.50 -4.58 12.11
CA MET A 124 -13.96 -4.36 12.10
C MET A 124 -14.46 -3.86 13.46
N ALA A 125 -13.98 -4.44 14.56
CA ALA A 125 -14.32 -4.00 15.91
C ALA A 125 -13.82 -2.57 16.17
N MET A 126 -12.60 -2.26 15.73
CA MET A 126 -12.01 -0.91 15.80
C MET A 126 -12.82 0.14 15.02
N ALA A 127 -13.45 -0.25 13.90
CA ALA A 127 -14.25 0.66 13.08
C ALA A 127 -15.52 1.11 13.80
N ARG A 128 -16.06 0.22 14.66
CA ARG A 128 -17.21 0.51 15.52
C ARG A 128 -16.77 1.31 16.73
N ASP A 129 -15.73 0.84 17.43
CA ASP A 129 -15.19 1.48 18.63
C ASP A 129 -13.66 1.42 18.70
N ILE A 130 -13.03 2.59 18.71
CA ILE A 130 -11.57 2.72 18.77
C ILE A 130 -10.98 2.28 20.13
N ARG A 131 -11.77 2.16 21.19
CA ARG A 131 -11.32 1.67 22.51
C ARG A 131 -10.82 0.22 22.43
N VAL A 132 -11.35 -0.57 21.49
CA VAL A 132 -10.90 -1.95 21.25
C VAL A 132 -9.39 -2.02 20.98
N ILE A 133 -8.85 -1.15 20.12
CA ILE A 133 -7.41 -1.16 19.83
C ILE A 133 -6.59 -0.64 21.00
N LEU A 134 -7.10 0.30 21.80
CA LEU A 134 -6.40 0.81 22.98
C LEU A 134 -6.21 -0.30 24.02
N VAL A 135 -7.28 -1.05 24.32
CA VAL A 135 -7.22 -2.24 25.18
C VAL A 135 -6.25 -3.27 24.61
N LYS A 136 -6.29 -3.53 23.29
CA LYS A 136 -5.38 -4.50 22.67
C LYS A 136 -3.91 -4.10 22.69
N LEU A 137 -3.62 -2.81 22.53
CA LEU A 137 -2.25 -2.29 22.65
C LEU A 137 -1.74 -2.41 24.08
N ALA A 138 -2.59 -2.14 25.09
CA ALA A 138 -2.24 -2.32 26.49
C ALA A 138 -2.00 -3.81 26.86
N ASP A 139 -2.87 -4.71 26.41
CA ASP A 139 -2.70 -6.17 26.49
C ASP A 139 -1.35 -6.59 25.88
N ARG A 140 -1.11 -6.21 24.62
CA ARG A 140 0.13 -6.54 23.92
C ARG A 140 1.36 -5.96 24.63
N LEU A 141 1.28 -4.76 25.20
CA LEU A 141 2.39 -4.13 25.91
C LEU A 141 2.75 -4.91 27.16
N HIS A 142 1.77 -5.29 27.97
CA HIS A 142 2.02 -6.15 29.12
C HIS A 142 2.63 -7.49 28.71
N ASN A 143 2.11 -8.13 27.66
CA ASN A 143 2.65 -9.38 27.15
C ASN A 143 4.12 -9.25 26.67
N MET A 144 4.49 -8.10 26.10
CA MET A 144 5.88 -7.80 25.73
C MET A 144 6.77 -7.56 26.96
N ARG A 145 6.25 -6.97 28.06
CA ARG A 145 6.97 -6.78 29.32
C ARG A 145 7.27 -8.13 30.01
N THR A 146 6.37 -9.11 29.90
CA THR A 146 6.50 -10.44 30.51
C THR A 146 7.06 -11.53 29.58
N LEU A 147 7.69 -11.14 28.47
CA LEU A 147 8.05 -12.04 27.36
C LEU A 147 9.20 -13.02 27.68
N GLU A 148 9.93 -12.80 28.78
CA GLU A 148 11.16 -13.54 29.11
C GLU A 148 10.92 -15.00 29.51
N VAL A 149 9.71 -15.35 29.97
CA VAL A 149 9.34 -16.71 30.37
C VAL A 149 9.13 -17.65 29.17
N LEU A 150 8.98 -17.10 27.96
CA LEU A 150 8.71 -17.88 26.75
C LEU A 150 9.99 -18.38 26.06
N SER A 151 9.85 -19.48 25.31
CA SER A 151 10.90 -20.02 24.44
C SER A 151 11.36 -19.00 23.40
N GLY A 152 12.63 -19.11 22.98
CA GLY A 152 13.24 -18.15 22.06
C GLY A 152 12.49 -17.98 20.73
N GLU A 153 11.91 -19.05 20.19
CA GLU A 153 11.11 -19.00 18.97
C GLU A 153 9.79 -18.22 19.16
N LYS A 154 9.03 -18.54 20.21
CA LYS A 154 7.78 -17.83 20.55
C LYS A 154 8.05 -16.35 20.83
N ARG A 155 9.15 -16.05 21.54
CA ARG A 155 9.60 -14.68 21.83
C ARG A 155 9.86 -13.88 20.56
N ARG A 156 10.65 -14.41 19.61
CA ARG A 156 10.93 -13.73 18.34
C ARG A 156 9.67 -13.55 17.51
N ARG A 157 8.78 -14.54 17.48
CA ARG A 157 7.52 -14.46 16.74
C ARG A 157 6.63 -13.31 17.25
N ILE A 158 6.39 -13.27 18.56
CA ILE A 158 5.58 -12.21 19.20
C ILE A 158 6.25 -10.84 18.98
N ALA A 159 7.57 -10.75 19.12
CA ALA A 159 8.30 -9.51 18.87
C ALA A 159 8.22 -9.05 17.40
N LYS A 160 8.30 -9.97 16.44
CA LYS A 160 8.13 -9.66 15.01
C LYS A 160 6.74 -9.10 14.74
N GLU A 161 5.70 -9.76 15.26
CA GLU A 161 4.32 -9.28 15.16
C GLU A 161 4.15 -7.89 15.79
N THR A 162 4.70 -7.67 16.99
CA THR A 162 4.68 -6.37 17.67
C THR A 162 5.34 -5.27 16.82
N LEU A 163 6.49 -5.53 16.22
CA LEU A 163 7.22 -4.54 15.41
C LEU A 163 6.57 -4.28 14.05
N GLU A 164 5.93 -5.28 13.44
CA GLU A 164 5.32 -5.17 12.11
C GLU A 164 3.87 -4.67 12.13
N ILE A 165 3.14 -4.85 13.23
CA ILE A 165 1.70 -4.56 13.31
C ILE A 165 1.40 -3.56 14.44
N TYR A 166 1.70 -3.90 15.70
CA TYR A 166 1.24 -3.11 16.85
C TYR A 166 2.01 -1.78 17.04
N ALA A 167 3.33 -1.76 16.87
CA ALA A 167 4.12 -0.53 16.95
C ALA A 167 3.75 0.50 15.85
N PRO A 168 3.52 0.09 14.59
CA PRO A 168 2.99 0.98 13.55
C PRO A 168 1.60 1.51 13.85
N ILE A 169 0.70 0.67 14.36
CA ILE A 169 -0.64 1.12 14.78
C ILE A 169 -0.52 2.15 15.91
N ALA A 170 0.29 1.87 16.94
CA ALA A 170 0.56 2.83 18.01
C ALA A 170 1.11 4.15 17.45
N ASN A 171 1.99 4.10 16.43
CA ASN A 171 2.47 5.30 15.74
C ASN A 171 1.35 6.09 15.07
N ARG A 172 0.44 5.39 14.37
CA ARG A 172 -0.68 5.98 13.63
C ARG A 172 -1.68 6.65 14.56
N LEU A 173 -1.89 6.05 15.74
CA LEU A 173 -2.75 6.58 16.80
C LEU A 173 -2.08 7.68 17.65
N GLY A 174 -0.83 8.04 17.35
CA GLY A 174 -0.08 9.06 18.08
C GLY A 174 0.47 8.61 19.43
N MET A 175 0.38 7.32 19.75
CA MET A 175 0.78 6.73 21.04
C MET A 175 2.29 6.46 21.09
N HIS A 176 3.07 7.54 21.14
CA HIS A 176 4.52 7.48 21.03
C HIS A 176 5.19 6.73 22.20
N SER A 177 4.65 6.85 23.43
CA SER A 177 5.18 6.16 24.62
C SER A 177 5.14 4.63 24.43
N ILE A 178 3.95 4.11 24.13
CA ILE A 178 3.71 2.69 23.84
C ILE A 178 4.54 2.23 22.64
N ARG A 179 4.59 3.03 21.56
CA ARG A 179 5.38 2.70 20.37
C ARG A 179 6.86 2.50 20.69
N ILE A 180 7.49 3.41 21.44
CA ILE A 180 8.91 3.29 21.81
C ILE A 180 9.12 2.03 22.64
N GLU A 181 8.23 1.76 23.58
CA GLU A 181 8.36 0.60 24.45
C GLU A 181 8.22 -0.72 23.66
N PHE A 182 7.28 -0.79 22.72
CA PHE A 182 7.19 -1.90 21.77
C PHE A 182 8.45 -2.07 20.93
N GLU A 183 9.00 -0.97 20.41
CA GLU A 183 10.20 -0.97 19.60
C GLU A 183 11.41 -1.51 20.37
N ASP A 184 11.61 -1.05 21.62
CA ASP A 184 12.74 -1.47 22.45
C ASP A 184 12.58 -2.90 22.99
N LEU A 185 11.38 -3.28 23.47
CA LEU A 185 11.11 -4.66 23.91
C LEU A 185 11.18 -5.64 22.73
N GLY A 186 10.62 -5.24 21.57
CA GLY A 186 10.70 -5.99 20.33
C GLY A 186 12.15 -6.17 19.86
N PHE A 187 12.96 -5.14 19.97
CA PHE A 187 14.39 -5.20 19.64
C PHE A 187 15.16 -6.15 20.57
N LYS A 188 14.94 -6.07 21.88
CA LYS A 188 15.55 -6.96 22.88
C LYS A 188 15.19 -8.43 22.59
N ALA A 189 13.94 -8.68 22.23
CA ALA A 189 13.43 -10.01 21.94
C ALA A 189 13.94 -10.59 20.60
N MET A 190 14.02 -9.77 19.55
CA MET A 190 14.49 -10.18 18.22
C MET A 190 16.01 -10.34 18.16
N HIS A 191 16.75 -9.42 18.79
CA HIS A 191 18.20 -9.31 18.70
C HIS A 191 18.86 -9.06 20.07
N PRO A 192 18.81 -10.01 21.01
CA PRO A 192 19.24 -9.81 22.40
C PRO A 192 20.71 -9.37 22.50
N MET A 193 21.60 -10.01 21.74
CA MET A 193 23.03 -9.67 21.73
C MET A 193 23.30 -8.26 21.21
N ARG A 194 22.61 -7.85 20.13
CA ARG A 194 22.78 -6.49 19.56
C ARG A 194 22.23 -5.44 20.50
N SER A 195 21.06 -5.70 21.10
CA SER A 195 20.44 -4.82 22.09
C SER A 195 21.36 -4.60 23.29
N ALA A 196 21.92 -5.67 23.85
CA ALA A 196 22.83 -5.59 24.99
C ALA A 196 24.10 -4.78 24.66
N ARG A 197 24.70 -5.00 23.49
CA ARG A 197 25.91 -4.28 23.05
C ARG A 197 25.65 -2.79 22.82
N ILE A 198 24.55 -2.43 22.14
CA ILE A 198 24.19 -1.02 21.91
C ILE A 198 23.87 -0.34 23.25
N TYR A 199 23.15 -1.02 24.15
CA TYR A 199 22.86 -0.50 25.48
C TYR A 199 24.14 -0.18 26.27
N GLN A 200 25.11 -1.10 26.28
CA GLN A 200 26.41 -0.86 26.92
C GLN A 200 27.18 0.29 26.28
N ALA A 201 27.17 0.41 24.94
CA ALA A 201 27.80 1.50 24.22
C ALA A 201 27.17 2.86 24.56
N VAL A 202 25.84 2.93 24.62
CA VAL A 202 25.09 4.13 25.05
C VAL A 202 25.43 4.49 26.49
N LYS A 203 25.47 3.50 27.39
CA LYS A 203 25.80 3.73 28.81
C LYS A 203 27.21 4.32 28.99
N ARG A 204 28.21 3.80 28.25
CA ARG A 204 29.58 4.34 28.25
C ARG A 204 29.65 5.76 27.69
N ALA A 205 28.98 6.01 26.55
CA ALA A 205 28.97 7.33 25.93
C ALA A 205 28.29 8.40 26.79
N ARG A 206 27.33 8.04 27.65
CA ARG A 206 26.62 8.99 28.53
C ARG A 206 27.54 9.71 29.53
N GLY A 207 28.50 9.00 30.12
CA GLY A 207 29.38 9.58 31.15
C GLY A 207 30.06 10.85 30.63
N ASN A 208 30.71 10.73 29.47
CA ASN A 208 31.48 11.82 28.86
C ASN A 208 30.62 12.96 28.27
N ARG A 209 29.30 12.77 28.15
CA ARG A 209 28.40 13.70 27.46
C ARG A 209 27.49 14.49 28.40
N LYS A 210 27.38 14.05 29.66
CA LYS A 210 26.48 14.66 30.64
C LYS A 210 26.79 16.14 30.86
N GLU A 211 28.07 16.50 30.93
CA GLU A 211 28.51 17.89 31.10
C GLU A 211 28.11 18.79 29.93
N ILE A 212 28.26 18.31 28.68
CA ILE A 212 27.89 19.08 27.48
C ILE A 212 26.38 19.27 27.42
N VAL A 213 25.61 18.22 27.71
CA VAL A 213 24.14 18.30 27.73
C VAL A 213 23.67 19.32 28.76
N ASN A 214 24.21 19.28 29.98
CA ASN A 214 23.86 20.21 31.04
C ASN A 214 24.21 21.67 30.67
N LYS A 215 25.40 21.91 30.09
CA LYS A 215 25.80 23.27 29.65
C LYS A 215 24.85 23.84 28.59
N ILE A 216 24.42 23.01 27.63
CA ILE A 216 23.46 23.44 26.60
C ILE A 216 22.08 23.68 27.22
N GLU A 217 21.64 22.81 28.14
CA GLU A 217 20.37 22.95 28.86
C GLU A 217 20.33 24.24 29.69
N GLU A 218 21.40 24.56 30.41
CA GLU A 218 21.58 25.82 31.13
C GLU A 218 21.57 27.03 30.19
N SER A 219 22.27 26.94 29.06
CA SER A 219 22.32 28.03 28.06
C SER A 219 20.94 28.31 27.46
N LEU A 220 20.19 27.26 27.13
CA LEU A 220 18.82 27.37 26.63
C LEU A 220 17.89 27.93 27.70
N SER A 221 17.99 27.46 28.94
CA SER A 221 17.15 27.93 30.05
C SER A 221 17.42 29.40 30.38
N HIS A 222 18.69 29.82 30.37
CA HIS A 222 19.09 31.22 30.56
C HIS A 222 18.58 32.12 29.41
N CYS A 223 18.64 31.63 28.17
CA CYS A 223 18.08 32.33 27.01
C CYS A 223 16.57 32.56 27.17
N LEU A 224 15.82 31.56 27.64
CA LEU A 224 14.40 31.71 27.92
C LEU A 224 14.15 32.74 29.05
N ALA A 225 14.97 32.71 30.10
CA ALA A 225 14.85 33.61 31.24
C ALA A 225 15.11 35.08 30.87
N ILE A 226 16.11 35.37 30.02
CA ILE A 226 16.40 36.73 29.53
C ILE A 226 15.18 37.32 28.81
N ASP A 227 14.53 36.52 27.97
CA ASP A 227 13.38 36.97 27.17
C ASP A 227 12.05 36.92 27.97
N GLY A 228 12.11 36.59 29.27
CA GLY A 228 10.93 36.49 30.14
C GLY A 228 9.98 35.35 29.78
N ILE A 229 10.46 34.32 29.07
CA ILE A 229 9.67 33.20 28.60
C ILE A 229 9.70 32.06 29.64
N GLN A 230 8.53 31.66 30.13
CA GLN A 230 8.42 30.46 30.97
C GLN A 230 8.37 29.21 30.10
N GLY A 231 9.32 28.29 30.32
CA GLY A 231 9.37 27.00 29.62
C GLY A 231 10.27 26.00 30.32
N GLU A 232 9.96 24.72 30.11
CA GLU A 232 10.76 23.59 30.63
C GLU A 232 11.67 23.07 29.52
N VAL A 233 12.99 23.13 29.73
CA VAL A 233 13.98 22.55 28.83
C VAL A 233 14.38 21.18 29.35
N SER A 234 14.36 20.17 28.49
CA SER A 234 14.82 18.81 28.85
C SER A 234 15.63 18.17 27.74
N GLY A 235 16.72 17.48 28.12
CA GLY A 235 17.50 16.65 27.21
C GLY A 235 16.74 15.41 26.74
N ARG A 236 16.55 15.25 25.43
CA ARG A 236 15.86 14.10 24.83
C ARG A 236 16.84 12.98 24.50
N GLN A 237 16.58 11.79 25.05
CA GLN A 237 17.36 10.60 24.74
C GLN A 237 16.76 9.81 23.57
N LYS A 238 17.61 9.35 22.66
CA LYS A 238 17.21 8.42 21.59
C LYS A 238 17.04 7.03 22.19
N HIS A 239 15.91 6.37 21.90
CA HIS A 239 15.66 4.99 22.30
C HIS A 239 16.51 4.01 21.48
N LEU A 240 16.71 2.78 21.99
CA LEU A 240 17.72 1.84 21.49
C LEU A 240 17.43 1.38 20.06
N TYR A 241 16.18 1.01 19.78
CA TYR A 241 15.79 0.54 18.46
C TYR A 241 15.97 1.62 17.37
N GLY A 242 15.67 2.89 17.70
CA GLY A 242 15.86 4.02 16.81
C GLY A 242 17.32 4.26 16.43
N ILE A 243 18.26 4.04 17.37
CA ILE A 243 19.70 4.06 17.09
C ILE A 243 20.06 2.92 16.13
N TYR A 244 19.62 1.70 16.43
CA TYR A 244 19.87 0.53 15.58
C TYR A 244 19.33 0.71 14.16
N LYS A 245 18.10 1.21 14.01
CA LYS A 245 17.47 1.46 12.70
C LYS A 245 18.23 2.52 11.90
N LYS A 246 18.71 3.59 12.55
CA LYS A 246 19.55 4.63 11.91
C LYS A 246 20.92 4.08 11.49
N MET A 247 21.57 3.27 12.32
CA MET A 247 22.84 2.60 12.00
C MET A 247 22.69 1.74 10.75
N ARG A 248 21.67 0.87 10.73
CA ARG A 248 21.41 -0.04 9.61
C ARG A 248 20.99 0.70 8.34
N GLY A 249 20.09 1.67 8.45
CA GLY A 249 19.53 2.39 7.30
C GLY A 249 20.52 3.36 6.64
N LYS A 250 21.31 4.10 7.43
CA LYS A 250 22.28 5.07 6.90
C LYS A 250 23.68 4.50 6.71
N ARG A 251 23.92 3.26 7.13
CA ARG A 251 25.26 2.63 7.17
C ARG A 251 26.31 3.49 7.88
N ARG A 252 25.90 4.20 8.93
CA ARG A 252 26.77 5.10 9.72
C ARG A 252 27.22 4.44 11.01
N ALA A 253 28.41 4.80 11.48
CA ALA A 253 28.95 4.36 12.75
C ALA A 253 28.13 4.87 13.94
N PHE A 254 28.21 4.16 15.07
CA PHE A 254 27.50 4.51 16.31
C PHE A 254 27.83 5.95 16.78
N ASN A 255 29.11 6.34 16.71
CA ASN A 255 29.58 7.64 17.17
C ASN A 255 28.88 8.80 16.42
N GLU A 256 28.85 8.76 15.09
CA GLU A 256 28.20 9.79 14.26
C GLU A 256 26.69 9.96 14.54
N ILE A 257 26.00 8.89 14.93
CA ILE A 257 24.57 8.94 15.24
C ILE A 257 24.33 9.54 16.62
N MET A 258 25.26 9.28 17.53
CA MET A 258 25.23 9.81 18.88
C MET A 258 25.63 11.28 18.89
N ASP A 259 26.48 11.76 17.98
CA ASP A 259 26.97 13.16 17.90
C ASP A 259 25.91 14.19 17.44
N VAL A 260 24.64 13.91 17.68
CA VAL A 260 23.55 14.89 17.54
C VAL A 260 22.79 14.91 18.86
N TYR A 261 22.88 16.03 19.57
CA TYR A 261 22.15 16.28 20.81
C TYR A 261 20.72 16.71 20.49
N ALA A 262 19.75 16.21 21.25
CA ALA A 262 18.35 16.54 21.06
C ALA A 262 17.79 17.14 22.35
N PHE A 263 17.10 18.26 22.24
CA PHE A 263 16.45 18.94 23.35
C PHE A 263 14.98 19.16 23.05
N ARG A 264 14.20 19.26 24.11
CA ARG A 264 12.78 19.55 24.07
C ARG A 264 12.51 20.76 24.95
N ILE A 265 11.72 21.69 24.45
CA ILE A 265 11.27 22.87 25.16
C ILE A 265 9.74 22.83 25.21
N ILE A 266 9.19 22.75 26.41
CA ILE A 266 7.75 22.72 26.65
C ILE A 266 7.31 24.08 27.17
N VAL A 267 6.34 24.70 26.49
CA VAL A 267 5.80 26.02 26.83
C VAL A 267 4.29 25.96 27.08
N ASP A 268 3.70 27.10 27.41
CA ASP A 268 2.26 27.24 27.72
C ASP A 268 1.40 27.34 26.45
N LYS A 269 1.79 28.18 25.49
CA LYS A 269 0.95 28.58 24.33
C LYS A 269 1.70 28.47 23.02
N VAL A 270 0.93 28.40 21.93
CA VAL A 270 1.46 28.32 20.55
C VAL A 270 2.27 29.56 20.18
N ASP A 271 1.83 30.75 20.58
CA ASP A 271 2.58 32.00 20.37
C ASP A 271 3.99 31.92 20.99
N THR A 272 4.05 31.43 22.24
CA THR A 272 5.30 31.20 22.96
C THR A 272 6.23 30.24 22.21
N CYS A 273 5.71 29.21 21.51
CA CYS A 273 6.54 28.32 20.69
C CYS A 273 7.34 29.09 19.62
N TYR A 274 6.72 30.04 18.94
CA TYR A 274 7.38 30.84 17.90
C TYR A 274 8.33 31.89 18.48
N ARG A 275 8.01 32.46 19.65
CA ARG A 275 8.95 33.34 20.38
C ARG A 275 10.21 32.58 20.78
N VAL A 276 10.05 31.37 21.34
CA VAL A 276 11.18 30.49 21.67
C VAL A 276 12.00 30.13 20.44
N LEU A 277 11.36 29.87 19.30
CA LEU A 277 12.08 29.60 18.04
C LEU A 277 13.02 30.76 17.68
N GLY A 278 12.53 32.01 17.78
CA GLY A 278 13.33 33.21 17.55
C GLY A 278 14.48 33.35 18.54
N ALA A 279 14.22 33.20 19.84
CA ALA A 279 15.22 33.26 20.90
C ALA A 279 16.35 32.23 20.67
N VAL A 280 15.96 30.99 20.34
CA VAL A 280 16.88 29.89 20.07
C VAL A 280 17.71 30.12 18.79
N HIS A 281 17.13 30.70 17.74
CA HIS A 281 17.85 31.05 16.50
C HIS A 281 18.83 32.20 16.69
N ASN A 282 18.56 33.10 17.64
CA ASN A 282 19.50 34.15 18.06
C ASN A 282 20.69 33.57 18.84
N LEU A 283 20.44 32.57 19.71
CA LEU A 283 21.48 31.90 20.48
C LEU A 283 22.37 31.02 19.61
N TYR A 284 21.77 30.22 18.71
CA TYR A 284 22.49 29.30 17.83
C TYR A 284 22.03 29.44 16.38
N LYS A 285 22.99 29.43 15.44
CA LYS A 285 22.68 29.60 14.01
C LYS A 285 21.91 28.39 13.46
N PRO A 286 20.75 28.57 12.79
CA PRO A 286 19.99 27.48 12.20
C PRO A 286 20.67 26.90 10.96
N LEU A 287 20.55 25.58 10.75
CA LEU A 287 20.91 24.96 9.48
C LEU A 287 19.81 25.20 8.43
N PRO A 288 20.14 25.75 7.24
CA PRO A 288 19.18 25.92 6.16
C PRO A 288 18.50 24.60 5.78
N GLY A 289 17.18 24.65 5.55
CA GLY A 289 16.37 23.49 5.15
C GLY A 289 16.15 22.44 6.25
N ARG A 290 16.54 22.72 7.51
CA ARG A 290 16.35 21.83 8.66
C ARG A 290 15.29 22.29 9.66
N PHE A 291 14.55 23.34 9.32
CA PHE A 291 13.38 23.78 10.07
C PHE A 291 12.12 23.07 9.54
N LYS A 292 11.25 22.63 10.46
CA LYS A 292 9.95 22.05 10.13
C LYS A 292 8.90 22.55 11.12
N ASP A 293 7.83 23.11 10.58
CA ASP A 293 6.70 23.57 11.36
C ASP A 293 5.58 22.53 11.36
N TYR A 294 5.60 21.61 12.33
CA TYR A 294 4.50 20.67 12.52
C TYR A 294 3.35 21.23 13.35
N ILE A 295 3.43 22.49 13.82
CA ILE A 295 2.29 23.14 14.46
C ILE A 295 1.29 23.56 13.37
N ALA A 296 1.78 24.26 12.35
CA ALA A 296 0.99 24.69 11.20
C ALA A 296 0.58 23.53 10.29
N ILE A 297 1.46 22.53 10.12
CA ILE A 297 1.20 21.33 9.32
C ILE A 297 1.37 20.09 10.21
N PRO A 298 0.36 19.74 11.03
CA PRO A 298 0.40 18.56 11.88
C PRO A 298 0.64 17.29 11.08
N LYS A 299 1.29 16.30 11.69
CA LYS A 299 1.40 14.97 11.07
C LYS A 299 0.06 14.25 11.07
N ALA A 300 -0.09 13.21 10.24
CA ALA A 300 -1.33 12.42 10.18
C ALA A 300 -1.76 11.89 11.56
N ASN A 301 -0.80 11.45 12.37
CA ASN A 301 -1.02 10.95 13.74
C ASN A 301 -1.32 12.03 14.79
N GLY A 302 -1.53 13.29 14.37
CA GLY A 302 -1.82 14.41 15.27
C GLY A 302 -0.59 15.06 15.90
N TYR A 303 0.63 14.59 15.59
CA TYR A 303 1.85 15.15 16.17
C TYR A 303 2.08 16.60 15.74
N GLN A 304 2.30 17.46 16.74
CA GLN A 304 2.60 18.89 16.58
C GLN A 304 3.84 19.28 17.37
N SER A 305 4.75 20.03 16.73
CA SER A 305 5.96 20.61 17.32
C SER A 305 6.74 21.42 16.26
N LEU A 306 7.46 22.45 16.67
CA LEU A 306 8.48 23.08 15.83
C LEU A 306 9.80 22.30 15.96
N HIS A 307 10.36 21.86 14.84
CA HIS A 307 11.67 21.20 14.81
C HIS A 307 12.68 22.11 14.13
N THR A 308 13.81 22.34 14.78
CA THR A 308 14.93 23.07 14.19
C THR A 308 16.24 22.35 14.48
N THR A 309 17.15 22.34 13.51
CA THR A 309 18.53 21.87 13.72
C THR A 309 19.46 23.07 13.66
N LEU A 310 20.33 23.20 14.66
CA LEU A 310 21.18 24.36 14.89
C LEU A 310 22.64 23.93 14.98
N PHE A 311 23.55 24.85 14.68
CA PHE A 311 24.97 24.68 14.95
C PHE A 311 25.25 24.99 16.42
N GLY A 312 25.58 23.95 17.18
CA GLY A 312 25.98 24.05 18.59
C GLY A 312 27.45 24.42 18.77
N MET A 313 27.86 24.48 20.04
CA MET A 313 29.25 24.72 20.42
C MET A 313 30.17 23.62 19.85
N HIS A 314 31.35 24.01 19.37
CA HIS A 314 32.33 23.11 18.73
C HIS A 314 31.85 22.38 17.47
N GLY A 315 30.84 22.92 16.76
CA GLY A 315 30.38 22.38 15.47
C GLY A 315 29.46 21.17 15.58
N VAL A 316 29.02 20.81 16.78
CA VAL A 316 28.11 19.67 16.99
C VAL A 316 26.67 20.11 16.70
N PRO A 317 25.89 19.39 15.87
CA PRO A 317 24.51 19.74 15.58
C PRO A 317 23.59 19.50 16.79
N ILE A 318 22.73 20.48 17.07
CA ILE A 318 21.71 20.44 18.13
C ILE A 318 20.33 20.42 17.47
N GLU A 319 19.51 19.41 17.77
CA GLU A 319 18.12 19.30 17.34
C GLU A 319 17.20 19.77 18.47
N ILE A 320 16.39 20.79 18.24
CA ILE A 320 15.47 21.35 19.24
C ILE A 320 14.03 21.13 18.81
N GLN A 321 13.22 20.65 19.74
CA GLN A 321 11.77 20.46 19.58
C GLN A 321 11.04 21.40 20.52
N ILE A 322 10.18 22.26 19.97
CA ILE A 322 9.41 23.23 20.76
C ILE A 322 7.93 22.89 20.62
N ARG A 323 7.19 22.86 21.73
CA ARG A 323 5.74 22.55 21.74
C ARG A 323 5.08 22.95 23.05
N THR A 324 3.75 22.98 23.07
CA THR A 324 2.99 23.25 24.29
C THR A 324 2.84 22.00 25.17
N ARG A 325 2.34 22.16 26.41
CA ARG A 325 1.98 21.04 27.30
C ARG A 325 0.92 20.12 26.68
N GLU A 326 -0.13 20.69 26.09
CA GLU A 326 -1.18 19.93 25.38
C GLU A 326 -0.58 19.12 24.20
N MET A 327 0.31 19.74 23.42
CA MET A 327 1.01 19.05 22.33
C MET A 327 1.97 17.96 22.84
N GLU A 328 2.54 18.09 24.04
CA GLU A 328 3.35 17.05 24.68
C GLU A 328 2.48 15.83 25.03
N GLU A 329 1.34 16.05 25.68
CA GLU A 329 0.39 15.00 26.04
C GLU A 329 -0.16 14.28 24.81
N MET A 330 -0.64 15.03 23.80
CA MET A 330 -1.05 14.47 22.51
C MET A 330 0.09 13.71 21.82
N ALA A 331 1.33 14.21 21.87
CA ALA A 331 2.44 13.52 21.22
C ALA A 331 2.85 12.23 21.94
N ASN A 332 2.57 12.07 23.24
CA ASN A 332 2.93 10.88 24.02
C ASN A 332 1.80 9.86 24.04
N ASN A 333 0.57 10.32 24.29
CA ASN A 333 -0.61 9.48 24.52
C ASN A 333 -1.58 9.44 23.32
N GLY A 334 -1.37 10.30 22.31
CA GLY A 334 -2.13 10.27 21.07
C GLY A 334 -3.62 10.49 21.29
N ILE A 335 -4.43 9.64 20.66
CA ILE A 335 -5.89 9.64 20.81
C ILE A 335 -6.37 9.45 22.26
N ALA A 336 -5.54 8.95 23.17
CA ALA A 336 -5.97 8.75 24.56
C ALA A 336 -5.91 10.04 25.40
N ALA A 337 -5.11 11.03 24.99
CA ALA A 337 -4.86 12.26 25.77
C ALA A 337 -6.13 13.13 25.98
N HIS A 338 -7.10 13.06 25.07
CA HIS A 338 -8.28 13.96 25.07
C HIS A 338 -9.61 13.26 25.39
N TRP A 339 -9.61 12.01 25.88
CA TRP A 339 -10.85 11.24 26.04
C TRP A 339 -11.76 11.78 27.16
N LEU A 340 -11.18 12.12 28.33
CA LEU A 340 -11.95 12.63 29.48
C LEU A 340 -12.59 14.00 29.25
N TYR A 341 -11.99 14.86 28.44
CA TYR A 341 -12.46 16.24 28.28
C TYR A 341 -13.72 16.38 27.41
N LYS A 342 -14.17 15.31 26.75
CA LYS A 342 -15.32 15.30 25.86
C LYS A 342 -16.52 14.48 26.33
N SER A 343 -16.48 13.90 27.54
CA SER A 343 -17.69 13.34 28.16
C SER A 343 -18.70 14.42 28.57
N SER A 344 -18.34 15.71 28.44
CA SER A 344 -19.18 16.88 28.70
C SER A 344 -19.55 17.59 27.38
N GLY A 345 -20.45 17.01 26.58
CA GLY A 345 -21.11 17.73 25.48
C GLY A 345 -21.01 17.08 24.10
N ASP A 346 -22.14 17.11 23.39
CA ASP A 346 -22.49 16.54 22.08
C ASP A 346 -21.69 17.11 20.88
N GLU A 347 -20.43 17.51 21.06
CA GLU A 347 -19.60 18.03 19.98
C GLU A 347 -18.93 16.90 19.18
N GLN A 348 -19.19 16.91 17.87
CA GLN A 348 -18.52 16.11 16.84
C GLN A 348 -17.00 15.92 17.12
N PRO A 349 -16.44 14.72 16.87
CA PRO A 349 -15.01 14.44 17.10
C PRO A 349 -14.13 15.29 16.18
N LYS A 350 -13.69 16.47 16.63
CA LYS A 350 -12.71 17.31 15.92
C LYS A 350 -11.28 16.73 16.06
N GLY A 351 -10.47 16.84 15.00
CA GLY A 351 -9.01 16.60 15.04
C GLY A 351 -8.57 15.12 14.86
N THR A 352 -7.66 14.67 15.73
CA THR A 352 -6.95 13.37 15.63
C THR A 352 -7.88 12.16 15.71
N HIS A 353 -8.98 12.24 16.49
CA HIS A 353 -9.99 11.17 16.55
C HIS A 353 -10.72 10.97 15.21
N ALA A 354 -11.09 12.06 14.53
CA ALA A 354 -11.68 11.96 13.20
C ALA A 354 -10.72 11.33 12.20
N ARG A 355 -9.43 11.70 12.24
CA ARG A 355 -8.41 11.10 11.36
C ARG A 355 -8.19 9.63 11.65
N ALA A 356 -8.12 9.24 12.93
CA ALA A 356 -8.01 7.85 13.31
C ALA A 356 -9.24 7.04 12.86
N ARG A 357 -10.45 7.57 13.07
CA ARG A 357 -11.69 6.94 12.60
C ARG A 357 -11.77 6.86 11.07
N GLN A 358 -11.33 7.90 10.38
CA GLN A 358 -11.26 7.93 8.91
C GLN A 358 -10.26 6.91 8.36
N TRP A 359 -9.10 6.76 9.02
CA TRP A 359 -8.14 5.72 8.69
C TRP A 359 -8.76 4.32 8.87
N VAL A 360 -9.40 4.06 10.01
CA VAL A 360 -10.06 2.75 10.25
C VAL A 360 -11.19 2.51 9.25
N LYS A 361 -11.96 3.54 8.88
CA LYS A 361 -12.97 3.45 7.80
C LYS A 361 -12.33 3.10 6.45
N GLY A 362 -11.19 3.71 6.12
CA GLY A 362 -10.43 3.39 4.91
C GLY A 362 -9.93 1.94 4.88
N VAL A 363 -9.53 1.40 6.03
CA VAL A 363 -9.19 -0.02 6.20
C VAL A 363 -10.42 -0.91 5.93
N LEU A 364 -11.61 -0.54 6.43
CA LEU A 364 -12.85 -1.28 6.18
C LEU A 364 -13.26 -1.27 4.69
N GLU A 365 -13.17 -0.12 4.02
CA GLU A 365 -13.46 0.01 2.58
C GLU A 365 -12.50 -0.83 1.72
N MET A 366 -11.24 -0.97 2.16
CA MET A 366 -10.26 -1.82 1.52
C MET A 366 -10.63 -3.31 1.68
N GLN A 367 -11.13 -3.71 2.84
CA GLN A 367 -11.60 -5.07 3.10
C GLN A 367 -12.79 -5.45 2.21
N GLN A 368 -13.79 -4.56 2.07
CA GLN A 368 -14.97 -4.83 1.23
C GLN A 368 -14.63 -5.08 -0.26
N ARG A 369 -13.45 -4.64 -0.71
CA ARG A 369 -12.99 -4.75 -2.09
C ARG A 369 -11.88 -5.79 -2.28
N ALA A 370 -11.20 -6.18 -1.20
CA ALA A 370 -10.15 -7.18 -1.24
C ALA A 370 -10.78 -8.58 -1.31
N GLY A 371 -10.36 -9.38 -2.29
CA GLY A 371 -10.84 -10.76 -2.41
C GLY A 371 -10.14 -11.75 -1.46
N ASN A 372 -8.98 -11.39 -0.88
CA ASN A 372 -8.14 -12.27 -0.06
C ASN A 372 -7.60 -11.55 1.19
N SER A 373 -7.74 -12.16 2.37
CA SER A 373 -7.31 -11.65 3.69
C SER A 373 -5.79 -11.42 3.79
N LEU A 374 -4.97 -12.17 3.03
CA LEU A 374 -3.52 -11.95 2.97
C LEU A 374 -3.14 -10.68 2.21
N GLU A 375 -3.78 -10.42 1.07
CA GLU A 375 -3.58 -9.17 0.31
C GLU A 375 -4.05 -7.95 1.12
N PHE A 376 -5.09 -8.13 1.92
CA PHE A 376 -5.57 -7.12 2.86
C PHE A 376 -4.50 -6.77 3.91
N ILE A 377 -3.84 -7.74 4.55
CA ILE A 377 -2.75 -7.44 5.49
C ILE A 377 -1.61 -6.69 4.82
N GLU A 378 -1.18 -7.11 3.63
CA GLU A 378 -0.05 -6.45 2.94
C GLU A 378 -0.37 -5.01 2.59
N SER A 379 -1.59 -4.75 2.10
CA SER A 379 -2.04 -3.40 1.76
C SER A 379 -2.18 -2.50 2.99
N VAL A 380 -2.68 -3.03 4.11
CA VAL A 380 -2.73 -2.29 5.39
C VAL A 380 -1.32 -2.05 5.94
N LYS A 381 -0.39 -3.01 5.83
CA LYS A 381 1.02 -2.81 6.22
C LYS A 381 1.66 -1.65 5.45
N ILE A 382 1.38 -1.50 4.16
CA ILE A 382 1.90 -0.37 3.36
C ILE A 382 1.35 0.96 3.89
N ASP A 383 0.06 1.01 4.23
CA ASP A 383 -0.60 2.22 4.77
C ASP A 383 -0.14 2.56 6.20
N LEU A 384 0.25 1.56 6.99
CA LEU A 384 0.73 1.73 8.37
C LEU A 384 2.12 2.37 8.48
N PHE A 385 2.90 2.42 7.39
CA PHE A 385 4.30 2.88 7.40
C PHE A 385 4.64 3.98 6.38
N PRO A 386 4.09 5.20 6.44
CA PRO A 386 4.64 6.27 5.63
C PRO A 386 5.52 7.19 6.48
N ASP A 387 6.79 7.32 6.08
CA ASP A 387 7.30 8.69 5.95
C ASP A 387 6.30 9.40 5.02
N GLU A 388 5.70 10.51 5.41
CA GLU A 388 4.66 11.18 4.60
C GLU A 388 5.26 12.33 3.79
N VAL A 389 4.65 12.61 2.63
CA VAL A 389 4.88 13.82 1.85
C VAL A 389 3.61 14.66 1.79
N TYR A 390 3.76 15.96 2.07
CA TYR A 390 2.67 16.93 2.04
C TYR A 390 2.73 17.66 0.70
N VAL A 391 1.67 17.52 -0.11
CA VAL A 391 1.59 18.12 -1.43
C VAL A 391 0.42 19.10 -1.50
N PHE A 392 0.61 20.18 -2.26
CA PHE A 392 -0.40 21.21 -2.42
C PHE A 392 -1.21 20.96 -3.69
N THR A 393 -2.53 21.08 -3.57
CA THR A 393 -3.40 21.27 -4.73
C THR A 393 -3.22 22.69 -5.30
N PRO A 394 -3.60 22.96 -6.56
CA PRO A 394 -3.51 24.30 -7.14
C PRO A 394 -4.36 25.33 -6.38
N LYS A 395 -5.39 24.88 -5.65
CA LYS A 395 -6.26 25.70 -4.80
C LYS A 395 -5.69 25.93 -3.38
N GLY A 396 -4.48 25.45 -3.08
CA GLY A 396 -3.82 25.63 -1.79
C GLY A 396 -4.20 24.61 -0.71
N ARG A 397 -5.11 23.66 -0.99
CA ARG A 397 -5.40 22.55 -0.05
C ARG A 397 -4.20 21.62 0.05
N ILE A 398 -3.81 21.25 1.27
CA ILE A 398 -2.77 20.27 1.56
C ILE A 398 -3.36 18.86 1.49
N MET A 399 -2.64 17.95 0.84
CA MET A 399 -2.94 16.53 0.81
C MET A 399 -1.74 15.74 1.30
N GLU A 400 -2.04 14.67 2.05
CA GLU A 400 -1.07 13.78 2.66
C GLU A 400 -0.96 12.52 1.82
N LEU A 401 0.26 12.17 1.41
CA LEU A 401 0.54 10.96 0.66
C LEU A 401 1.75 10.22 1.26
N PRO A 402 1.84 8.89 1.10
CA PRO A 402 3.04 8.15 1.44
C PRO A 402 4.27 8.67 0.67
N LYS A 403 5.45 8.67 1.30
CA LYS A 403 6.70 9.04 0.64
C LYS A 403 6.99 8.09 -0.51
N GLY A 404 7.43 8.67 -1.63
CA GLY A 404 7.59 7.95 -2.88
C GLY A 404 6.32 7.91 -3.74
N SER A 405 5.18 8.39 -3.22
CA SER A 405 3.95 8.53 -4.01
C SER A 405 4.19 9.39 -5.24
N THR A 406 3.49 9.05 -6.30
CA THR A 406 3.60 9.67 -7.62
C THR A 406 2.41 10.56 -7.91
N ALA A 407 2.43 11.27 -9.05
CA ALA A 407 1.29 12.08 -9.47
C ALA A 407 0.01 11.24 -9.69
N VAL A 408 0.14 9.97 -10.07
CA VAL A 408 -1.00 9.04 -10.20
C VAL A 408 -1.60 8.73 -8.83
N ASP A 409 -0.78 8.49 -7.81
CA ASP A 409 -1.25 8.30 -6.44
C ASP A 409 -2.02 9.53 -5.93
N PHE A 410 -1.51 10.74 -6.24
CA PHE A 410 -2.21 12.00 -5.95
C PHE A 410 -3.56 12.09 -6.67
N ALA A 411 -3.62 11.73 -7.96
CA ALA A 411 -4.86 11.76 -8.73
C ALA A 411 -5.95 10.87 -8.11
N TYR A 412 -5.62 9.62 -7.74
CA TYR A 412 -6.55 8.71 -7.05
C TYR A 412 -6.87 9.13 -5.60
N ALA A 413 -5.97 9.87 -4.94
CA ALA A 413 -6.26 10.46 -3.64
C ALA A 413 -7.31 11.58 -3.75
N VAL A 414 -7.25 12.40 -4.82
CA VAL A 414 -8.24 13.44 -5.11
C VAL A 414 -9.59 12.82 -5.45
N HIS A 415 -9.65 11.98 -6.48
CA HIS A 415 -10.87 11.28 -6.89
C HIS A 415 -10.53 10.10 -7.80
N THR A 416 -11.32 9.01 -7.74
CA THR A 416 -11.11 7.85 -8.60
C THR A 416 -11.23 8.21 -10.08
N ASP A 417 -12.18 9.06 -10.46
CA ASP A 417 -12.35 9.49 -11.86
C ASP A 417 -11.18 10.34 -12.36
N VAL A 418 -10.61 11.19 -11.50
CA VAL A 418 -9.42 12.00 -11.83
C VAL A 418 -8.22 11.07 -12.03
N GLY A 419 -8.09 10.02 -11.22
CA GLY A 419 -7.11 8.96 -11.40
C GLY A 419 -7.29 8.18 -12.70
N ASN A 420 -8.52 7.79 -13.03
CA ASN A 420 -8.84 7.02 -14.23
C ASN A 420 -8.62 7.81 -15.53
N SER A 421 -8.94 9.11 -15.50
CA SER A 421 -8.83 10.01 -16.65
C SER A 421 -7.49 10.75 -16.75
N CYS A 422 -6.51 10.40 -15.91
CA CYS A 422 -5.20 11.06 -15.85
C CYS A 422 -4.37 10.80 -17.12
N ILE A 423 -3.85 11.88 -17.73
CA ILE A 423 -2.94 11.78 -18.89
C ILE A 423 -1.56 12.34 -18.57
N ALA A 424 -1.52 13.49 -17.90
CA ALA A 424 -0.29 14.19 -17.58
C ALA A 424 -0.39 14.87 -16.22
N CYS A 425 0.76 15.30 -15.69
CA CYS A 425 0.81 16.08 -14.47
C CYS A 425 1.75 17.28 -14.61
N ARG A 426 1.48 18.33 -13.82
CA ARG A 426 2.42 19.41 -13.58
C ARG A 426 2.80 19.43 -12.12
N ILE A 427 4.10 19.43 -11.85
CA ILE A 427 4.68 19.60 -10.51
C ILE A 427 5.31 20.99 -10.47
N ASN A 428 4.92 21.82 -9.50
CA ASN A 428 5.34 23.22 -9.39
C ASN A 428 5.13 24.01 -10.69
N ARG A 429 3.97 23.79 -11.33
CA ARG A 429 3.56 24.40 -12.61
C ARG A 429 4.43 24.01 -13.83
N ARG A 430 5.28 22.99 -13.73
CA ARG A 430 6.07 22.44 -14.84
C ARG A 430 5.61 21.02 -15.18
N LEU A 431 5.55 20.69 -16.47
CA LEU A 431 5.23 19.32 -16.91
C LEU A 431 6.27 18.34 -16.36
N ALA A 432 5.79 17.25 -15.78
CA ALA A 432 6.62 16.21 -15.16
C ALA A 432 6.12 14.81 -15.53
N PRO A 433 6.99 13.78 -15.54
CA PRO A 433 6.58 12.40 -15.72
C PRO A 433 5.64 11.93 -14.61
N LEU A 434 4.63 11.13 -14.97
CA LEU A 434 3.68 10.55 -14.00
C LEU A 434 4.35 9.64 -12.97
N SER A 435 5.54 9.09 -13.28
CA SER A 435 6.33 8.22 -12.41
C SER A 435 7.26 8.98 -11.46
N GLU A 436 7.36 10.31 -11.57
CA GLU A 436 8.24 11.10 -10.71
C GLU A 436 7.73 11.10 -9.25
N PRO A 437 8.57 10.75 -8.26
CA PRO A 437 8.18 10.78 -6.86
C PRO A 437 7.94 12.20 -6.35
N LEU A 438 6.81 12.41 -5.68
CA LEU A 438 6.42 13.70 -5.12
C LEU A 438 7.27 14.07 -3.90
N GLN A 439 7.63 15.36 -3.83
CA GLN A 439 8.37 15.94 -2.70
C GLN A 439 7.42 16.77 -1.82
N SER A 440 7.73 16.83 -0.53
CA SER A 440 6.97 17.71 0.39
C SER A 440 7.14 19.16 -0.01
N GLY A 441 6.03 19.89 -0.07
CA GLY A 441 6.00 21.28 -0.48
C GLY A 441 5.68 21.50 -1.97
N SER A 442 5.69 20.44 -2.78
CA SER A 442 5.36 20.55 -4.20
C SER A 442 3.87 20.81 -4.43
N THR A 443 3.57 21.67 -5.41
CA THR A 443 2.21 21.86 -5.93
C THR A 443 1.98 20.90 -7.09
N VAL A 444 0.91 20.10 -7.04
CA VAL A 444 0.59 19.09 -8.06
C VAL A 444 -0.72 19.44 -8.75
N GLU A 445 -0.68 19.50 -10.08
CA GLU A 445 -1.84 19.70 -10.94
C GLU A 445 -1.97 18.49 -11.87
N ILE A 446 -3.16 17.88 -11.93
CA ILE A 446 -3.44 16.74 -12.79
C ILE A 446 -4.17 17.22 -14.03
N VAL A 447 -3.67 16.83 -15.20
CA VAL A 447 -4.32 17.04 -16.48
C VAL A 447 -5.10 15.77 -16.82
N SER A 448 -6.42 15.90 -16.94
CA SER A 448 -7.34 14.82 -17.29
C SER A 448 -7.99 15.08 -18.65
N ALA A 449 -8.40 14.02 -19.35
CA ALA A 449 -9.27 14.15 -20.52
C ALA A 449 -10.41 13.12 -20.53
N PRO A 450 -11.58 13.50 -21.06
CA PRO A 450 -12.70 12.58 -21.22
C PRO A 450 -12.32 11.43 -22.16
N GLY A 451 -12.49 10.19 -21.70
CA GLY A 451 -12.16 8.97 -22.45
C GLY A 451 -10.75 8.42 -22.21
N ALA A 452 -9.91 9.09 -21.42
CA ALA A 452 -8.63 8.54 -21.00
C ALA A 452 -8.82 7.29 -20.11
N ARG A 453 -7.89 6.34 -20.22
CA ARG A 453 -7.93 5.05 -19.52
C ARG A 453 -6.63 4.79 -18.76
N PRO A 454 -6.67 4.07 -17.63
CA PRO A 454 -5.47 3.69 -16.90
C PRO A 454 -4.53 2.83 -17.74
N ASN A 455 -3.22 3.09 -17.65
CA ASN A 455 -2.20 2.27 -18.28
C ASN A 455 -1.74 1.15 -17.30
N PRO A 456 -1.67 -0.13 -17.73
CA PRO A 456 -1.11 -1.22 -16.92
C PRO A 456 0.29 -0.93 -16.34
N ALA A 457 1.12 -0.16 -17.05
CA ALA A 457 2.45 0.22 -16.61
C ALA A 457 2.47 1.03 -15.30
N TRP A 458 1.35 1.69 -14.94
CA TRP A 458 1.25 2.44 -13.68
C TRP A 458 1.42 1.55 -12.45
N LEU A 459 1.01 0.27 -12.53
CA LEU A 459 1.15 -0.69 -11.43
C LEU A 459 2.61 -0.93 -10.98
N ASN A 460 3.58 -0.56 -11.83
CA ASN A 460 5.01 -0.70 -11.54
C ASN A 460 5.54 0.39 -10.61
N PHE A 461 4.92 1.57 -10.58
CA PHE A 461 5.44 2.73 -9.83
C PHE A 461 4.45 3.33 -8.83
N VAL A 462 3.15 3.05 -8.92
CA VAL A 462 2.19 3.52 -7.90
C VAL A 462 2.45 2.86 -6.55
N VAL A 463 2.42 3.68 -5.50
CA VAL A 463 2.78 3.26 -4.14
C VAL A 463 1.54 2.96 -3.31
N THR A 464 0.46 3.71 -3.49
CA THR A 464 -0.72 3.64 -2.61
C THR A 464 -1.58 2.41 -2.89
N GLY A 465 -2.05 1.75 -1.82
CA GLY A 465 -2.99 0.62 -1.95
C GLY A 465 -4.29 1.01 -2.65
N LYS A 466 -4.77 2.25 -2.42
CA LYS A 466 -5.95 2.82 -3.09
C LYS A 466 -5.77 2.88 -4.61
N ALA A 467 -4.67 3.49 -5.11
CA ALA A 467 -4.42 3.58 -6.54
C ALA A 467 -4.28 2.20 -7.18
N ARG A 468 -3.49 1.29 -6.57
CA ARG A 468 -3.31 -0.08 -7.06
C ARG A 468 -4.63 -0.82 -7.24
N THR A 469 -5.49 -0.76 -6.23
CA THR A 469 -6.80 -1.44 -6.23
C THR A 469 -7.70 -0.88 -7.32
N HIS A 470 -7.80 0.45 -7.43
CA HIS A 470 -8.64 1.09 -8.45
C HIS A 470 -8.13 0.87 -9.88
N ILE A 471 -6.82 0.92 -10.10
CA ILE A 471 -6.22 0.63 -11.42
C ILE A 471 -6.51 -0.82 -11.83
N ARG A 472 -6.30 -1.80 -10.94
CA ARG A 472 -6.61 -3.21 -11.23
C ARG A 472 -8.08 -3.42 -11.56
N HIS A 473 -8.98 -2.79 -10.79
CA HIS A 473 -10.40 -2.85 -11.03
C HIS A 473 -10.78 -2.28 -12.40
N ALA A 474 -10.27 -1.09 -12.74
CA ALA A 474 -10.53 -0.46 -14.03
C ALA A 474 -10.01 -1.30 -15.21
N LEU A 475 -8.80 -1.88 -15.09
CA LEU A 475 -8.23 -2.76 -16.11
C LEU A 475 -9.03 -4.06 -16.27
N LYS A 476 -9.54 -4.62 -15.16
CA LYS A 476 -10.41 -5.82 -15.20
C LYS A 476 -11.72 -5.52 -15.92
N LEU A 477 -12.36 -4.40 -15.60
CA LEU A 477 -13.61 -3.98 -16.24
C LEU A 477 -13.42 -3.71 -17.73
N GLN A 478 -12.30 -3.08 -18.11
CA GLN A 478 -11.96 -2.84 -19.51
C GLN A 478 -11.73 -4.15 -20.27
N ARG A 479 -10.99 -5.09 -19.69
CA ARG A 479 -10.77 -6.41 -20.32
C ARG A 479 -12.11 -7.11 -20.58
N ARG A 480 -13.02 -7.08 -19.61
CA ARG A 480 -14.37 -7.66 -19.73
C ARG A 480 -15.15 -7.04 -20.88
N SER A 481 -15.23 -5.70 -20.96
CA SER A 481 -15.98 -5.04 -22.05
C SER A 481 -15.38 -5.26 -23.44
N GLU A 482 -14.05 -5.26 -23.56
CA GLU A 482 -13.35 -5.61 -24.81
C GLU A 482 -13.60 -7.07 -25.21
N SER A 483 -13.60 -8.00 -24.24
CA SER A 483 -13.89 -9.41 -24.49
C SER A 483 -15.33 -9.64 -24.94
N ILE A 484 -16.32 -8.99 -24.30
CA ILE A 484 -17.72 -9.05 -24.70
C ILE A 484 -17.89 -8.55 -26.14
N SER A 485 -17.34 -7.38 -26.47
CA SER A 485 -17.46 -6.79 -27.82
C SER A 485 -16.77 -7.64 -28.89
N LEU A 486 -15.65 -8.29 -28.57
CA LEU A 486 -15.02 -9.25 -29.49
C LEU A 486 -15.88 -10.51 -29.65
N GLY A 487 -16.38 -11.07 -28.55
CA GLY A 487 -17.23 -12.26 -28.56
C GLY A 487 -18.51 -12.05 -29.37
N GLU A 488 -19.13 -10.88 -29.24
CA GLU A 488 -20.30 -10.49 -30.02
C GLU A 488 -20.00 -10.44 -31.53
N ARG A 489 -18.88 -9.81 -31.92
CA ARG A 489 -18.45 -9.76 -33.32
C ARG A 489 -18.17 -11.16 -33.88
N LEU A 490 -17.52 -12.02 -33.10
CA LEU A 490 -17.22 -13.41 -33.48
C LEU A 490 -18.50 -14.24 -33.63
N LEU A 491 -19.42 -14.13 -32.69
CA LEU A 491 -20.68 -14.88 -32.70
C LEU A 491 -21.58 -14.42 -33.85
N ASN A 492 -21.76 -13.11 -34.03
CA ASN A 492 -22.55 -12.55 -35.13
C ASN A 492 -21.97 -12.91 -36.50
N LYS A 493 -20.64 -12.95 -36.65
CA LYS A 493 -20.00 -13.39 -37.89
C LYS A 493 -20.36 -14.83 -38.23
N VAL A 494 -20.34 -15.73 -37.25
CA VAL A 494 -20.72 -17.12 -37.48
C VAL A 494 -22.21 -17.23 -37.77
N LEU A 495 -23.07 -16.56 -37.00
CA LEU A 495 -24.52 -16.58 -37.20
C LEU A 495 -24.93 -16.04 -38.58
N ASN A 496 -24.27 -14.99 -39.07
CA ASN A 496 -24.48 -14.47 -40.42
C ASN A 496 -24.15 -15.51 -41.48
N GLY A 497 -23.15 -16.37 -41.26
CA GLY A 497 -22.85 -17.50 -42.14
C GLY A 497 -23.96 -18.58 -42.18
N PHE A 498 -24.89 -18.54 -41.23
CA PHE A 498 -26.11 -19.35 -41.18
C PHE A 498 -27.37 -18.51 -41.48
N ASP A 499 -27.24 -17.36 -42.16
CA ASP A 499 -28.34 -16.42 -42.47
C ASP A 499 -29.15 -15.91 -41.24
N SER A 500 -28.54 -15.98 -40.06
CA SER A 500 -29.17 -15.62 -38.79
C SER A 500 -28.40 -14.50 -38.08
N ALA A 501 -29.02 -13.93 -37.05
CA ALA A 501 -28.42 -12.89 -36.20
C ALA A 501 -28.84 -13.14 -34.76
N LEU A 502 -28.06 -12.67 -33.79
CA LEU A 502 -28.35 -12.87 -32.36
C LEU A 502 -29.77 -12.41 -31.98
N GLU A 503 -30.23 -11.31 -32.60
CA GLU A 503 -31.58 -10.73 -32.41
C GLU A 503 -32.72 -11.60 -32.96
N LYS A 504 -32.45 -12.46 -33.94
CA LYS A 504 -33.44 -13.36 -34.56
C LYS A 504 -33.61 -14.67 -33.79
N ILE A 505 -32.75 -14.94 -32.82
CA ILE A 505 -32.77 -16.18 -32.04
C ILE A 505 -33.78 -16.04 -30.90
N PRO A 506 -34.69 -17.02 -30.71
CA PRO A 506 -35.65 -16.97 -29.61
C PRO A 506 -34.97 -16.85 -28.25
N ALA A 507 -35.44 -15.92 -27.41
CA ALA A 507 -34.88 -15.69 -26.07
C ALA A 507 -34.89 -16.96 -25.19
N GLU A 508 -35.87 -17.84 -25.37
CA GLU A 508 -35.97 -19.13 -24.68
C GLU A 508 -34.76 -20.04 -24.94
N ARG A 509 -34.23 -20.05 -26.18
CA ARG A 509 -33.04 -20.85 -26.53
C ARG A 509 -31.77 -20.29 -25.93
N VAL A 510 -31.64 -18.96 -25.93
CA VAL A 510 -30.52 -18.27 -25.27
C VAL A 510 -30.54 -18.61 -23.78
N GLN A 511 -31.71 -18.53 -23.14
CA GLN A 511 -31.86 -18.85 -21.71
C GLN A 511 -31.57 -20.32 -21.39
N ALA A 512 -32.04 -21.26 -22.23
CA ALA A 512 -31.73 -22.67 -22.08
C ALA A 512 -30.21 -22.93 -22.14
N MET A 513 -29.51 -22.27 -23.07
CA MET A 513 -28.06 -22.40 -23.22
C MET A 513 -27.28 -21.78 -22.05
N LEU A 514 -27.73 -20.61 -21.55
CA LEU A 514 -27.16 -19.98 -20.36
C LEU A 514 -27.29 -20.89 -19.13
N THR A 515 -28.47 -21.50 -18.94
CA THR A 515 -28.72 -22.44 -17.84
C THR A 515 -27.83 -23.67 -17.93
N GLU A 516 -27.67 -24.24 -19.13
CA GLU A 516 -26.80 -25.40 -19.34
C GLU A 516 -25.33 -25.09 -19.04
N TYR A 517 -24.85 -23.93 -19.48
CA TYR A 517 -23.48 -23.51 -19.25
C TYR A 517 -23.24 -22.88 -17.88
N ARG A 518 -24.27 -22.81 -17.02
CA ARG A 518 -24.23 -22.19 -15.69
C ARG A 518 -23.78 -20.73 -15.74
N LEU A 519 -24.27 -20.00 -16.74
CA LEU A 519 -24.04 -18.57 -16.93
C LEU A 519 -25.35 -17.82 -16.63
N GLU A 520 -25.25 -16.64 -16.03
CA GLU A 520 -26.42 -15.85 -15.64
C GLU A 520 -26.84 -14.87 -16.75
N LEU A 521 -25.85 -14.27 -17.42
CA LEU A 521 -26.07 -13.24 -18.45
C LEU A 521 -25.49 -13.67 -19.80
N ILE A 522 -26.11 -13.18 -20.88
CA ILE A 522 -25.57 -13.33 -22.24
C ILE A 522 -24.19 -12.69 -22.38
N GLU A 523 -23.92 -11.63 -21.62
CA GLU A 523 -22.60 -10.99 -21.56
C GLU A 523 -21.51 -11.95 -21.09
N ASP A 524 -21.79 -12.84 -20.14
CA ASP A 524 -20.80 -13.83 -19.65
C ASP A 524 -20.43 -14.84 -20.74
N LEU A 525 -21.43 -15.23 -21.54
CA LEU A 525 -21.22 -16.08 -22.70
C LEU A 525 -20.36 -15.38 -23.76
N LEU A 526 -20.66 -14.11 -24.05
CA LEU A 526 -19.89 -13.32 -25.01
C LEU A 526 -18.45 -13.08 -24.52
N GLU A 527 -18.26 -12.85 -23.23
CA GLU A 527 -16.95 -12.76 -22.60
C GLU A 527 -16.14 -14.05 -22.78
N ASP A 528 -16.75 -15.21 -22.52
CA ASP A 528 -16.13 -16.53 -22.70
C ASP A 528 -15.72 -16.80 -24.16
N ILE A 529 -16.54 -16.36 -25.12
CA ILE A 529 -16.23 -16.44 -26.56
C ILE A 529 -15.06 -15.52 -26.90
N GLY A 530 -15.08 -14.27 -26.43
CA GLY A 530 -14.01 -13.30 -26.67
C GLY A 530 -12.66 -13.74 -26.09
N LEU A 531 -12.66 -14.35 -24.90
CA LEU A 531 -11.46 -14.89 -24.26
C LEU A 531 -10.95 -16.19 -24.90
N GLY A 532 -11.71 -16.78 -25.82
CA GLY A 532 -11.40 -18.06 -26.46
C GLY A 532 -11.59 -19.27 -25.55
N ASN A 533 -12.34 -19.12 -24.45
CA ASN A 533 -12.75 -20.25 -23.59
C ASN A 533 -13.84 -21.09 -24.28
N ARG A 534 -14.65 -20.44 -25.11
CA ARG A 534 -15.72 -21.07 -25.88
C ARG A 534 -15.62 -20.69 -27.35
N MET A 535 -15.93 -21.66 -28.19
CA MET A 535 -15.88 -21.46 -29.64
C MET A 535 -17.20 -20.85 -30.12
N ALA A 536 -17.13 -19.68 -30.74
CA ALA A 536 -18.29 -19.00 -31.35
C ALA A 536 -19.08 -19.93 -32.27
N TYR A 537 -18.37 -20.81 -32.99
CA TYR A 537 -18.94 -21.80 -33.90
C TYR A 537 -19.87 -22.82 -33.23
N VAL A 538 -19.39 -23.42 -32.14
CA VAL A 538 -20.13 -24.43 -31.38
C VAL A 538 -21.36 -23.79 -30.72
N VAL A 539 -21.19 -22.57 -30.20
CA VAL A 539 -22.27 -21.80 -29.60
C VAL A 539 -23.35 -21.44 -30.63
N ALA A 540 -22.97 -20.92 -31.80
CA ALA A 540 -23.92 -20.56 -32.86
C ALA A 540 -24.74 -21.77 -33.35
N ARG A 541 -24.08 -22.91 -33.62
CA ARG A 541 -24.75 -24.15 -34.05
C ARG A 541 -25.77 -24.62 -33.02
N ARG A 542 -25.42 -24.52 -31.73
CA ARG A 542 -26.30 -24.93 -30.64
C ARG A 542 -27.51 -24.00 -30.49
N LEU A 543 -27.34 -22.70 -30.73
CA LEU A 543 -28.43 -21.73 -30.74
C LEU A 543 -29.40 -21.94 -31.92
N LEU A 544 -28.88 -22.39 -33.07
CA LEU A 544 -29.66 -22.63 -34.30
C LEU A 544 -30.38 -23.99 -34.31
N GLY A 545 -29.81 -25.01 -33.64
CA GLY A 545 -30.37 -26.37 -33.52
C GLY A 545 -29.61 -27.40 -34.34
N GLU A 546 -29.60 -28.66 -33.89
CA GLU A 546 -28.93 -29.78 -34.59
C GLU A 546 -29.70 -30.16 -35.87
N GLY A 547 -29.39 -29.56 -37.02
CA GLY A 547 -30.07 -29.91 -38.27
C GLY A 547 -29.44 -29.49 -39.59
N GLU A 548 -28.57 -28.48 -39.64
CA GLU A 548 -28.09 -27.95 -40.93
C GLU A 548 -26.60 -28.24 -41.19
N GLN A 549 -26.31 -28.66 -42.44
CA GLN A 549 -24.94 -28.84 -42.94
C GLN A 549 -24.19 -27.52 -42.95
N LEU A 550 -22.93 -27.58 -42.53
CA LEU A 550 -22.02 -26.47 -42.25
C LEU A 550 -21.77 -25.61 -43.51
N PRO A 551 -22.23 -24.35 -43.60
CA PRO A 551 -21.68 -23.39 -44.54
C PRO A 551 -20.30 -22.95 -44.05
N SER A 552 -19.39 -22.69 -44.99
CA SER A 552 -18.08 -22.11 -44.69
C SER A 552 -18.29 -20.67 -44.20
N PRO A 553 -17.58 -20.17 -43.18
CA PRO A 553 -17.68 -18.76 -42.78
C PRO A 553 -17.34 -17.86 -43.98
N GLU A 554 -18.30 -17.05 -44.43
CA GLU A 554 -18.10 -16.16 -45.57
C GLU A 554 -17.14 -15.01 -45.21
N GLY A 555 -15.99 -14.98 -45.88
CA GLY A 555 -15.05 -13.87 -45.89
C GLY A 555 -14.14 -13.74 -44.64
N PRO A 556 -12.98 -13.06 -44.77
CA PRO A 556 -12.05 -12.86 -43.67
C PRO A 556 -12.57 -11.80 -42.67
N LEU A 557 -12.33 -12.01 -41.37
CA LEU A 557 -12.71 -11.04 -40.32
C LEU A 557 -11.71 -9.88 -40.35
N ALA A 558 -12.19 -8.67 -40.64
CA ALA A 558 -11.36 -7.47 -40.68
C ALA A 558 -10.99 -7.01 -39.27
N ILE A 559 -9.69 -6.95 -38.97
CA ILE A 559 -9.15 -6.43 -37.70
C ILE A 559 -8.49 -5.06 -37.92
N ARG A 560 -8.75 -4.12 -37.00
CA ARG A 560 -8.16 -2.76 -37.04
C ARG A 560 -6.82 -2.65 -36.31
N GLY A 561 -6.48 -3.66 -35.52
CA GLY A 561 -5.24 -3.77 -34.77
C GLY A 561 -5.16 -2.98 -33.47
N THR A 562 -6.14 -2.12 -33.17
CA THR A 562 -6.29 -1.35 -31.92
C THR A 562 -7.14 -2.04 -30.85
N GLU A 563 -7.53 -3.30 -31.08
CA GLU A 563 -8.58 -4.01 -30.32
C GLU A 563 -8.12 -4.56 -28.95
N GLY A 564 -6.93 -4.18 -28.49
CA GLY A 564 -6.56 -4.30 -27.07
C GLY A 564 -6.41 -5.72 -26.54
N LEU A 565 -6.62 -5.88 -25.22
CA LEU A 565 -6.13 -6.97 -24.34
C LEU A 565 -6.57 -8.40 -24.73
N VAL A 566 -7.46 -8.55 -25.70
CA VAL A 566 -8.07 -9.81 -26.13
C VAL A 566 -7.45 -10.32 -27.44
N LEU A 567 -6.72 -9.45 -28.14
CA LEU A 567 -6.10 -9.71 -29.42
C LEU A 567 -4.58 -9.54 -29.28
N SER A 568 -3.84 -10.64 -29.44
CA SER A 568 -2.39 -10.65 -29.26
C SER A 568 -1.68 -11.02 -30.55
N TYR A 569 -0.51 -10.43 -30.80
CA TYR A 569 0.30 -10.75 -31.97
C TYR A 569 1.35 -11.79 -31.63
N ALA A 570 1.47 -12.81 -32.47
CA ALA A 570 2.42 -13.89 -32.24
C ALA A 570 3.86 -13.40 -32.35
N LYS A 571 4.65 -13.61 -31.30
CA LYS A 571 6.09 -13.28 -31.28
C LYS A 571 6.92 -14.13 -32.24
N CYS A 572 6.40 -15.29 -32.69
CA CYS A 572 7.12 -16.17 -33.61
C CYS A 572 7.14 -15.65 -35.06
N CYS A 573 6.12 -14.91 -35.51
CA CYS A 573 6.01 -14.50 -36.91
C CYS A 573 5.76 -13.00 -37.13
N THR A 574 5.52 -12.23 -36.05
CA THR A 574 5.43 -10.76 -36.04
C THR A 574 4.62 -10.18 -37.21
N PRO A 575 3.31 -10.50 -37.33
CA PRO A 575 2.50 -10.04 -38.47
C PRO A 575 2.31 -8.52 -38.44
N ILE A 576 2.32 -7.88 -39.61
CA ILE A 576 2.08 -6.43 -39.77
C ILE A 576 1.03 -6.16 -40.86
N PRO A 577 0.44 -4.96 -40.89
CA PRO A 577 -0.52 -4.58 -41.93
C PRO A 577 0.03 -4.79 -43.35
N GLY A 578 -0.75 -5.51 -44.15
CA GLY A 578 -0.39 -5.93 -45.51
C GLY A 578 0.25 -7.33 -45.62
N ASP A 579 0.46 -8.04 -44.50
CA ASP A 579 0.75 -9.47 -44.52
C ASP A 579 -0.54 -10.31 -44.52
N PRO A 580 -0.56 -11.49 -45.17
CA PRO A 580 -1.65 -12.44 -45.01
C PRO A 580 -1.64 -13.02 -43.59
N ILE A 581 -2.78 -12.97 -42.92
CA ILE A 581 -2.91 -13.30 -41.50
C ILE A 581 -4.02 -14.31 -41.24
N VAL A 582 -3.86 -15.05 -40.15
CA VAL A 582 -4.84 -15.99 -39.63
C VAL A 582 -4.90 -15.87 -38.12
N GLY A 583 -6.10 -15.95 -37.56
CA GLY A 583 -6.35 -15.89 -36.14
C GLY A 583 -6.42 -17.29 -35.56
N HIS A 584 -5.62 -17.57 -34.53
CA HIS A 584 -5.70 -18.80 -33.76
C HIS A 584 -6.31 -18.51 -32.39
N LEU A 585 -7.35 -19.25 -32.01
CA LEU A 585 -8.01 -19.10 -30.71
C LEU A 585 -7.24 -19.93 -29.66
N SER A 586 -6.69 -19.25 -28.65
CA SER A 586 -5.93 -19.88 -27.58
C SER A 586 -6.60 -19.63 -26.23
N ALA A 587 -6.95 -20.72 -25.53
CA ALA A 587 -7.55 -20.65 -24.20
C ALA A 587 -6.72 -19.75 -23.26
N GLY A 588 -7.36 -18.73 -22.68
CA GLY A 588 -6.77 -17.78 -21.74
C GLY A 588 -5.94 -16.63 -22.37
N LYS A 589 -5.50 -16.75 -23.63
CA LYS A 589 -4.78 -15.69 -24.38
C LYS A 589 -5.64 -14.98 -25.41
N GLY A 590 -6.89 -15.40 -25.59
CA GLY A 590 -7.80 -14.84 -26.59
C GLY A 590 -7.38 -15.21 -28.01
N MET A 591 -7.53 -14.27 -28.93
CA MET A 591 -7.18 -14.45 -30.33
C MET A 591 -5.72 -14.07 -30.58
N VAL A 592 -4.93 -15.04 -31.03
CA VAL A 592 -3.52 -14.83 -31.40
C VAL A 592 -3.41 -14.71 -32.91
N VAL A 593 -2.95 -13.56 -33.41
CA VAL A 593 -2.75 -13.32 -34.84
C VAL A 593 -1.39 -13.86 -35.28
N HIS A 594 -1.41 -14.74 -36.26
CA HIS A 594 -0.26 -15.31 -36.92
C HIS A 594 -0.20 -14.89 -38.39
N LEU A 595 0.99 -15.00 -39.00
CA LEU A 595 1.10 -15.05 -40.45
C LEU A 595 0.45 -16.33 -40.95
N ASP A 596 -0.26 -16.24 -42.06
CA ASP A 596 -0.95 -17.36 -42.70
C ASP A 596 -0.01 -18.56 -43.01
N ASN A 597 1.27 -18.29 -43.27
CA ASN A 597 2.30 -19.30 -43.52
C ASN A 597 3.19 -19.63 -42.31
N CYS A 598 2.77 -19.31 -41.08
CA CYS A 598 3.57 -19.56 -39.88
C CYS A 598 3.69 -21.06 -39.57
N ARG A 599 4.92 -21.55 -39.33
CA ARG A 599 5.19 -22.96 -39.01
C ARG A 599 4.49 -23.47 -37.76
N ASN A 600 4.28 -22.61 -36.77
CA ASN A 600 3.68 -22.99 -35.48
C ASN A 600 2.17 -23.28 -35.55
N ILE A 601 1.52 -22.99 -36.68
CA ILE A 601 0.08 -23.21 -36.87
C ILE A 601 -0.22 -24.07 -38.11
N SER A 602 0.80 -24.61 -38.78
CA SER A 602 0.65 -25.34 -40.05
C SER A 602 -0.31 -26.53 -39.94
N GLU A 603 -0.27 -27.26 -38.82
CA GLU A 603 -1.11 -28.44 -38.55
C GLU A 603 -2.58 -28.08 -38.28
N ILE A 604 -2.84 -26.90 -37.71
CA ILE A 604 -4.18 -26.47 -37.28
C ILE A 604 -4.81 -25.41 -38.19
N ARG A 605 -4.05 -24.87 -39.15
CA ARG A 605 -4.46 -23.80 -40.07
C ARG A 605 -5.75 -24.08 -40.83
N HIS A 606 -5.94 -25.33 -41.26
CA HIS A 606 -7.10 -25.76 -42.03
C HIS A 606 -8.26 -26.22 -41.15
N ASN A 607 -8.10 -26.17 -39.81
CA ASN A 607 -9.17 -26.53 -38.90
C ASN A 607 -10.03 -25.27 -38.63
N PRO A 608 -11.26 -25.19 -39.20
CA PRO A 608 -12.15 -24.04 -39.01
C PRO A 608 -12.61 -23.89 -37.55
N GLU A 609 -12.45 -24.94 -36.72
CA GLU A 609 -12.73 -24.90 -35.29
C GLU A 609 -11.56 -24.36 -34.46
N LYS A 610 -10.38 -24.10 -35.03
CA LYS A 610 -9.22 -23.55 -34.30
C LYS A 610 -8.63 -22.29 -34.94
N CYS A 611 -8.83 -22.14 -36.24
CA CYS A 611 -8.30 -21.04 -37.02
C CYS A 611 -9.42 -20.28 -37.76
N ILE A 612 -9.37 -18.95 -37.68
CA ILE A 612 -10.29 -18.04 -38.35
C ILE A 612 -9.49 -17.23 -39.37
N GLN A 613 -9.98 -17.12 -40.60
CA GLN A 613 -9.38 -16.24 -41.60
C GLN A 613 -9.57 -14.78 -41.18
N LEU A 614 -8.47 -14.03 -41.13
CA LEU A 614 -8.44 -12.62 -40.77
C LEU A 614 -8.00 -11.79 -41.98
N SER A 615 -8.44 -10.55 -42.02
CA SER A 615 -7.96 -9.53 -42.95
C SER A 615 -7.64 -8.26 -42.19
N TRP A 616 -6.76 -7.44 -42.74
CA TRP A 616 -6.53 -6.09 -42.23
C TRP A 616 -7.68 -5.18 -42.68
N ALA A 617 -8.20 -4.37 -41.77
CA ALA A 617 -9.13 -3.30 -42.13
C ALA A 617 -8.43 -2.27 -43.06
N LYS A 618 -9.21 -1.45 -43.78
CA LYS A 618 -8.66 -0.40 -44.65
C LYS A 618 -7.96 0.72 -43.86
N ASP A 619 -8.43 0.98 -42.63
CA ASP A 619 -7.95 2.06 -41.76
C ASP A 619 -7.28 1.47 -40.50
N VAL A 620 -6.10 0.85 -40.67
CA VAL A 620 -5.31 0.34 -39.53
C VAL A 620 -4.50 1.47 -38.93
N THR A 621 -4.63 1.66 -37.62
CA THR A 621 -3.86 2.64 -36.85
C THR A 621 -3.05 1.94 -35.77
N GLY A 622 -1.77 2.29 -35.64
CA GLY A 622 -0.86 1.71 -34.64
C GLY A 622 0.52 1.39 -35.18
N GLU A 623 1.44 1.09 -34.27
CA GLU A 623 2.79 0.62 -34.58
C GLU A 623 2.93 -0.87 -34.24
N PHE A 624 3.65 -1.59 -35.09
CA PHE A 624 3.82 -3.03 -35.00
C PHE A 624 5.30 -3.39 -34.98
N ASN A 625 5.67 -4.27 -34.06
CA ASN A 625 7.06 -4.68 -33.88
C ASN A 625 7.47 -5.72 -34.93
N VAL A 626 8.57 -5.47 -35.61
CA VAL A 626 9.20 -6.38 -36.58
C VAL A 626 10.65 -6.62 -36.19
N GLU A 627 11.06 -7.88 -36.20
CA GLU A 627 12.44 -8.26 -35.98
C GLU A 627 13.19 -8.40 -37.31
N LEU A 628 14.29 -7.65 -37.44
CA LEU A 628 15.20 -7.68 -38.57
C LEU A 628 16.55 -8.25 -38.11
N ARG A 629 17.05 -9.22 -38.87
CA ARG A 629 18.42 -9.70 -38.78
C ARG A 629 19.25 -9.03 -39.87
N VAL A 630 20.19 -8.18 -39.46
CA VAL A 630 21.10 -7.44 -40.33
C VAL A 630 22.50 -8.05 -40.19
N GLU A 631 23.05 -8.56 -41.28
CA GLU A 631 24.42 -9.07 -41.35
C GLU A 631 25.27 -8.03 -42.08
N LEU A 632 26.35 -7.60 -41.44
CA LEU A 632 27.18 -6.52 -41.95
C LEU A 632 28.63 -6.63 -41.50
N GLU A 633 29.53 -6.04 -42.27
CA GLU A 633 30.97 -6.00 -41.96
C GLU A 633 31.22 -5.20 -40.67
N HIS A 634 32.12 -5.71 -39.83
CA HIS A 634 32.44 -5.06 -38.57
C HIS A 634 33.18 -3.72 -38.81
N GLN A 635 32.60 -2.62 -38.34
CA GLN A 635 33.18 -1.28 -38.40
C GLN A 635 32.81 -0.47 -37.15
N ARG A 636 33.65 0.51 -36.79
CA ARG A 636 33.39 1.41 -35.66
C ARG A 636 32.14 2.26 -35.94
N GLY A 637 31.27 2.42 -34.93
CA GLY A 637 30.08 3.30 -35.03
C GLY A 637 28.84 2.68 -35.69
N LEU A 638 28.88 1.38 -35.97
CA LEU A 638 27.83 0.62 -36.66
C LEU A 638 26.43 0.74 -36.04
N ILE A 639 26.33 0.64 -34.72
CA ILE A 639 25.05 0.76 -34.00
C ILE A 639 24.44 2.16 -34.19
N ALA A 640 25.27 3.21 -34.13
CA ALA A 640 24.82 4.59 -34.32
C ALA A 640 24.34 4.83 -35.76
N LEU A 641 25.01 4.23 -36.75
CA LEU A 641 24.66 4.29 -38.16
C LEU A 641 23.32 3.57 -38.47
N LEU A 642 23.13 2.39 -37.86
CA LEU A 642 21.86 1.64 -37.97
C LEU A 642 20.73 2.42 -37.31
N ALA A 643 20.98 2.98 -36.12
CA ALA A 643 19.96 3.72 -35.37
C ALA A 643 19.53 4.99 -36.09
N SER A 644 20.48 5.78 -36.61
CA SER A 644 20.18 6.99 -37.37
C SER A 644 19.41 6.71 -38.66
N SER A 645 19.72 5.60 -39.34
CA SER A 645 19.06 5.20 -40.59
C SER A 645 17.61 4.77 -40.40
N VAL A 646 17.31 4.11 -39.28
CA VAL A 646 15.94 3.70 -38.92
C VAL A 646 15.12 4.93 -38.52
N ASN A 647 15.67 5.80 -37.67
CA ASN A 647 15.01 7.04 -37.27
C ASN A 647 14.75 7.95 -38.48
N ALA A 648 15.70 8.05 -39.42
CA ALA A 648 15.52 8.83 -40.64
C ALA A 648 14.39 8.27 -41.54
N ALA A 649 13.99 7.01 -41.37
CA ALA A 649 12.86 6.41 -42.09
C ALA A 649 11.52 6.58 -41.34
N ASP A 650 11.48 7.33 -40.24
CA ASP A 650 10.35 7.44 -39.31
C ASP A 650 10.00 6.13 -38.59
N GLY A 651 10.99 5.23 -38.40
CA GLY A 651 10.84 4.02 -37.58
C GLY A 651 11.39 4.22 -36.17
N ASN A 652 10.74 3.62 -35.16
CA ASN A 652 11.28 3.55 -33.80
C ASN A 652 12.05 2.24 -33.58
N ILE A 653 13.03 2.25 -32.69
CA ILE A 653 13.81 1.04 -32.34
C ILE A 653 13.50 0.64 -30.90
N GLU A 654 12.89 -0.52 -30.73
CA GLU A 654 12.54 -1.07 -29.41
C GLU A 654 13.71 -1.83 -28.78
N LYS A 655 14.51 -2.51 -29.61
CA LYS A 655 15.64 -3.33 -29.14
C LYS A 655 16.71 -3.44 -30.21
N ILE A 656 17.96 -3.34 -29.79
CA ILE A 656 19.15 -3.67 -30.58
C ILE A 656 19.95 -4.71 -29.80
N SER A 657 20.24 -5.84 -30.43
CA SER A 657 21.17 -6.86 -29.92
C SER A 657 22.22 -7.15 -30.98
N MET A 658 23.47 -7.35 -30.57
CA MET A 658 24.57 -7.62 -31.49
C MET A 658 25.27 -8.89 -31.03
N ASP A 659 25.36 -9.86 -31.92
CA ASP A 659 26.14 -11.08 -31.74
C ASP A 659 27.33 -11.03 -32.72
N GLU A 660 28.54 -11.08 -32.17
CA GLU A 660 29.76 -11.21 -32.99
C GLU A 660 29.92 -12.68 -33.38
N ARG A 661 29.91 -12.97 -34.69
CA ARG A 661 30.01 -14.35 -35.21
C ARG A 661 31.42 -14.72 -35.63
N ASP A 662 32.10 -13.81 -36.32
CA ASP A 662 33.50 -13.89 -36.75
C ASP A 662 34.08 -12.47 -36.76
N GLY A 663 35.39 -12.29 -36.50
CA GLY A 663 36.03 -10.97 -36.35
C GLY A 663 35.91 -10.00 -37.54
N ARG A 664 35.23 -10.40 -38.63
CA ARG A 664 34.97 -9.60 -39.83
C ARG A 664 33.47 -9.31 -40.07
N ILE A 665 32.55 -10.10 -39.50
CA ILE A 665 31.09 -9.99 -39.74
C ILE A 665 30.35 -9.92 -38.40
N SER A 666 29.53 -8.91 -38.25
CA SER A 666 28.62 -8.71 -37.12
C SER A 666 27.18 -9.03 -37.51
N VAL A 667 26.46 -9.73 -36.64
CA VAL A 667 25.02 -9.97 -36.81
C VAL A 667 24.28 -9.12 -35.79
N VAL A 668 23.45 -8.21 -36.30
CA VAL A 668 22.62 -7.33 -35.48
C VAL A 668 21.16 -7.77 -35.59
N GLN A 669 20.55 -8.05 -34.45
CA GLN A 669 19.11 -8.21 -34.31
C GLN A 669 18.49 -6.88 -33.91
N LEU A 670 17.58 -6.39 -34.74
CA LEU A 670 16.96 -5.08 -34.62
C LEU A 670 15.44 -5.26 -34.55
N VAL A 671 14.83 -4.87 -33.43
CA VAL A 671 13.37 -4.82 -33.30
C VAL A 671 12.91 -3.40 -33.56
N VAL A 672 12.16 -3.21 -34.64
CA VAL A 672 11.67 -1.91 -35.11
C VAL A 672 10.16 -1.84 -35.10
N SER A 673 9.63 -0.69 -34.71
CA SER A 673 8.20 -0.38 -34.73
C SER A 673 7.84 0.29 -36.06
N VAL A 674 6.93 -0.32 -36.82
CA VAL A 674 6.53 0.13 -38.16
C VAL A 674 5.01 0.14 -38.30
N HIS A 675 4.51 0.92 -39.27
CA HIS A 675 3.07 1.11 -39.49
C HIS A 675 2.49 0.01 -40.38
N ASP A 676 3.20 -0.32 -41.46
CA ASP A 676 2.77 -1.28 -42.47
C ASP A 676 3.97 -1.86 -43.24
N ARG A 677 3.68 -2.76 -44.17
CA ARG A 677 4.69 -3.37 -45.05
C ARG A 677 5.42 -2.37 -45.95
N VAL A 678 4.79 -1.26 -46.34
CA VAL A 678 5.40 -0.21 -47.18
C VAL A 678 6.41 0.60 -46.36
N HIS A 679 6.07 0.94 -45.13
CA HIS A 679 6.96 1.58 -44.17
C HIS A 679 8.15 0.68 -43.86
N LEU A 680 7.94 -0.60 -43.57
CA LEU A 680 9.03 -1.55 -43.38
C LEU A 680 9.97 -1.63 -44.60
N ALA A 681 9.42 -1.64 -45.81
CA ALA A 681 10.23 -1.64 -47.03
C ALA A 681 11.09 -0.37 -47.16
N ARG A 682 10.57 0.80 -46.75
CA ARG A 682 11.35 2.05 -46.68
C ARG A 682 12.50 1.94 -45.67
N VAL A 683 12.24 1.41 -44.47
CA VAL A 683 13.28 1.17 -43.45
C VAL A 683 14.37 0.23 -43.97
N ILE A 684 13.99 -0.92 -44.56
CA ILE A 684 14.93 -1.89 -45.13
C ILE A 684 15.74 -1.26 -46.28
N LYS A 685 15.11 -0.45 -47.14
CA LYS A 685 15.79 0.24 -48.25
C LYS A 685 16.86 1.19 -47.74
N LYS A 686 16.59 1.95 -46.67
CA LYS A 686 17.59 2.83 -46.05
C LYS A 686 18.72 2.03 -45.41
N LEU A 687 18.41 0.96 -44.68
CA LEU A 687 19.41 0.10 -44.08
C LEU A 687 20.31 -0.58 -45.12
N ARG A 688 19.78 -1.00 -46.28
CA ARG A 688 20.58 -1.57 -47.38
C ARG A 688 21.52 -0.56 -48.05
N ALA A 689 21.24 0.74 -47.96
CA ALA A 689 22.08 1.77 -48.53
C ALA A 689 23.35 2.03 -47.70
N LEU A 690 23.44 1.47 -46.49
CA LEU A 690 24.62 1.58 -45.64
C LEU A 690 25.76 0.73 -46.18
N THR A 691 26.95 1.33 -46.27
CA THR A 691 28.17 0.64 -46.66
C THR A 691 28.53 -0.44 -45.64
N GLY A 692 28.75 -1.66 -46.13
CA GLY A 692 29.07 -2.83 -45.31
C GLY A 692 27.88 -3.72 -44.95
N VAL A 693 26.64 -3.35 -45.29
CA VAL A 693 25.49 -4.26 -45.12
C VAL A 693 25.50 -5.36 -46.19
N ILE A 694 25.64 -6.60 -45.75
CA ILE A 694 25.71 -7.79 -46.61
C ILE A 694 24.30 -8.32 -46.86
N ARG A 695 23.51 -8.47 -45.78
CA ARG A 695 22.19 -9.09 -45.84
C ARG A 695 21.24 -8.53 -44.80
N ILE A 696 19.99 -8.30 -45.19
CA ILE A 696 18.89 -7.98 -44.26
C ILE A 696 17.78 -9.00 -44.47
N THR A 697 17.40 -9.67 -43.39
CA THR A 697 16.33 -10.67 -43.37
C THR A 697 15.31 -10.28 -42.32
N ARG A 698 14.03 -10.18 -42.69
CA ARG A 698 12.94 -10.13 -41.70
C ARG A 698 12.79 -11.51 -41.09
N MET A 699 12.92 -11.61 -39.77
CA MET A 699 12.78 -12.87 -39.07
C MET A 699 11.30 -13.26 -39.06
N ARG A 700 11.00 -14.42 -39.65
CA ARG A 700 9.69 -15.08 -39.67
C ARG A 700 9.98 -16.56 -39.33
N ALA A 701 9.33 -17.12 -38.31
CA ALA A 701 9.55 -18.52 -37.88
C ALA A 701 9.20 -19.55 -38.97
#